data_AF-A0A0N0N9C9-F1
#
_entry.id   AF-A0A0N0N9C9-F1
#
_cell.length_a   1.000
_cell.length_b   1.000
_cell.length_c   1.000
_cell.angle_alpha   90.00
_cell.angle_beta   90.00
_cell.angle_gamma   90.00
#
_symmetry.space_group_name_H-M   'P 1'
#
loop_
_entity.id
_entity.type
_entity.pdbx_description
1 polymer ?
#
loop_
_entity_poly.entity_id
_entity_poly.type
_entity_poly.pdbx_seq_one_letter_code
_entity_poly.pdbx_strand_id
1 'polypeptide(L)'
;MDSYVNFQDDAYYPADQFRRMIGRTQDNATGFDGIDSFKPTNTAGLTWAVEVARGRALVSDNAGGTYWVEKTTSSTVPTHGIVDGYVVLVVLDKKAGDTSNAMTLDVIRTTDPIPARSLMICKFHDTGTGIRIDEDSRYTTAGQFVVSPSGPARFGPPTDTMGLGQFSPGSQYTDLVAGVRWIKDQNGTWVRSDAGAGSIDSVNGNFGPNVTLTAANVGAVPDVIPRVTTNDKNLSTDTAKWNGFSGGGYTTITGAGGISTNVEAIVKDLRLGTGGSLAGGSGGVVAFPNATVAPTGTPAGAVMWAQGGKLYFKNATGSASAVGQSASGIDVKSYGAVGDGVTDDAPAIQAALNAVRDAGGGMVTVPYGTYKLTTLPLRIYKNTHLRLVNGATFVRGDVIKTMIVNGIADASGYNGQGNIIIEGGVWDMRGTGLTSPANCISIGHATNVRIRDAQFKDIPGYHGIEFNSTHTAIVENCRFEGFTDTGGRDFSEAIQIDLAKGSGQFGSFGVYDSTPCVFVSVTNCYFGAGWPRGIGSHSTVNGKTHKDINIEGNYFYTLQQMAIASYNWDNVTIANNTIDFCGAGIRIKNINGSVPADTQDSTGTVTNRSMANYGITITGNTIRSTGSYAPAIRVAGDTDTDGTERWINYVTITGNTINGTDGTGDTGSGIQLSYVWGATVTGNSIASTGGNGIQAAYGGNVIISDNIISSSGNYALLSRMINMSKLQGNIVKTCSTYGIMVSGGSYAMVMDNFVRDATTYGIRVSGYDPDGAGPSGVSPVNDVVVVGNSVSGSYTVGISIASSTNYSRRYGNDCRSSTIEDWSETIRSNPKDTNSVVGKD
;
A
#
# COMPACT_ATOMS: atom_id res chain seq x y z
N MET A 1 -32.36 33.86 41.88
CA MET A 1 -31.01 33.59 42.43
C MET A 1 -31.25 33.01 43.81
N ASP A 2 -31.00 31.74 44.11
CA ASP A 2 -30.27 30.70 43.39
C ASP A 2 -31.03 29.37 43.46
N SER A 3 -31.07 28.69 42.33
CA SER A 3 -31.72 27.40 42.15
C SER A 3 -30.66 26.31 42.21
N TYR A 4 -30.61 25.54 43.29
CA TYR A 4 -29.93 24.25 43.31
C TYR A 4 -30.82 23.18 43.92
N VAL A 5 -30.87 22.05 43.22
CA VAL A 5 -31.69 20.87 43.50
C VAL A 5 -30.98 20.04 44.57
N ASN A 6 -31.66 19.77 45.70
CA ASN A 6 -31.20 18.87 46.74
C ASN A 6 -31.82 17.48 46.50
N PHE A 7 -30.99 16.47 46.23
CA PHE A 7 -31.43 15.09 45.99
C PHE A 7 -31.29 14.27 47.28
N GLN A 8 -32.15 14.50 48.27
CA GLN A 8 -32.31 13.57 49.41
C GLN A 8 -33.73 13.41 49.94
N ASP A 9 -34.75 14.07 49.37
CA ASP A 9 -36.14 13.84 49.79
C ASP A 9 -36.98 13.27 48.64
N ASP A 10 -37.77 12.23 48.94
CA ASP A 10 -38.70 11.47 48.08
C ASP A 10 -39.88 12.32 47.55
N ALA A 11 -39.61 13.52 47.02
CA ALA A 11 -40.63 14.39 46.44
C ALA A 11 -40.86 14.05 44.96
N TYR A 12 -42.13 13.86 44.59
CA TYR A 12 -42.57 13.64 43.21
C TYR A 12 -42.39 14.94 42.39
N TYR A 13 -41.56 14.90 41.35
CA TYR A 13 -41.31 16.04 40.45
C TYR A 13 -42.14 15.92 39.16
N PRO A 14 -42.96 16.94 38.80
CA PRO A 14 -43.66 16.95 37.52
C PRO A 14 -42.68 17.03 36.33
N ALA A 15 -43.06 16.37 35.22
CA ALA A 15 -42.21 16.11 34.06
C ALA A 15 -41.68 17.35 33.31
N ASP A 16 -42.14 18.55 33.67
CA ASP A 16 -41.70 19.83 33.11
C ASP A 16 -40.42 20.39 33.77
N GLN A 17 -40.13 20.02 35.02
CA GLN A 17 -38.88 20.37 35.73
C GLN A 17 -37.71 19.42 35.37
N PHE A 18 -38.00 18.20 34.93
CA PHE A 18 -36.98 17.20 34.53
C PHE A 18 -36.26 17.58 33.22
N ARG A 19 -36.82 18.49 32.42
CA ARG A 19 -36.26 18.94 31.13
C ARG A 19 -34.96 19.76 31.24
N ARG A 20 -34.49 20.11 32.45
CA ARG A 20 -33.27 20.91 32.64
C ARG A 20 -31.97 20.12 32.85
N MET A 21 -32.01 18.80 33.05
CA MET A 21 -30.76 18.02 33.11
C MET A 21 -30.08 17.88 31.74
N ILE A 22 -30.81 18.04 30.63
CA ILE A 22 -30.26 17.98 29.27
C ILE A 22 -31.03 18.99 28.41
N GLY A 23 -30.61 20.27 28.40
CA GLY A 23 -31.42 21.30 27.75
C GLY A 23 -30.74 22.65 27.50
N ARG A 24 -29.67 22.66 26.70
CA ARG A 24 -29.41 23.59 25.58
C ARG A 24 -27.94 23.45 25.19
N THR A 25 -27.74 23.24 23.90
CA THR A 25 -26.52 23.46 23.12
C THR A 25 -25.76 24.72 23.58
N GLN A 26 -24.89 24.54 24.57
CA GLN A 26 -23.61 25.24 24.62
C GLN A 26 -22.59 24.27 24.04
N ASP A 27 -21.73 24.81 23.19
CA ASP A 27 -20.70 24.11 22.45
C ASP A 27 -19.84 23.22 23.37
N ASN A 28 -20.16 21.92 23.41
CA ASN A 28 -19.57 20.92 24.30
C ASN A 28 -18.26 20.32 23.73
N ALA A 29 -17.58 21.03 22.82
CA ALA A 29 -16.42 20.50 22.12
C ALA A 29 -15.15 20.33 22.98
N THR A 30 -15.18 20.74 24.26
CA THR A 30 -14.00 20.70 25.16
C THR A 30 -14.41 20.30 26.58
N GLY A 31 -14.99 19.12 26.78
CA GLY A 31 -15.01 18.49 28.09
C GLY A 31 -13.61 17.96 28.46
N PHE A 32 -13.48 17.28 29.60
CA PHE A 32 -12.29 16.46 29.87
C PHE A 32 -12.37 15.21 28.98
N ASP A 33 -12.38 15.34 27.66
CA ASP A 33 -12.89 14.29 26.75
C ASP A 33 -11.81 13.32 26.30
N GLY A 34 -10.53 13.69 26.43
CA GLY A 34 -9.39 12.87 26.07
C GLY A 34 -8.05 13.53 26.43
N ILE A 35 -6.96 12.83 26.12
CA ILE A 35 -5.58 13.27 26.39
C ILE A 35 -5.27 14.68 25.83
N ASP A 36 -5.92 15.07 24.73
CA ASP A 36 -5.78 16.38 24.08
C ASP A 36 -6.32 17.55 24.92
N SER A 37 -7.06 17.25 26.00
CA SER A 37 -7.53 18.24 26.98
C SER A 37 -6.42 18.67 27.96
N PHE A 38 -5.25 18.02 27.90
CA PHE A 38 -4.07 18.30 28.71
C PHE A 38 -2.91 18.71 27.82
N LYS A 39 -2.40 19.92 28.01
CA LYS A 39 -1.29 20.42 27.21
C LYS A 39 -0.05 20.59 28.09
N PRO A 40 1.08 19.95 27.74
CA PRO A 40 2.37 20.31 28.32
C PRO A 40 2.65 21.78 28.03
N THR A 41 2.92 22.57 29.06
CA THR A 41 3.27 23.98 28.90
C THR A 41 4.53 24.30 29.68
N ASN A 42 5.35 25.19 29.11
CA ASN A 42 6.47 25.81 29.81
C ASN A 42 6.05 27.24 30.15
N THR A 43 5.84 27.51 31.43
CA THR A 43 5.50 28.86 31.91
C THR A 43 6.76 29.49 32.50
N ALA A 44 7.06 30.73 32.11
CA ALA A 44 8.27 31.43 32.54
C ALA A 44 8.40 31.45 34.08
N GLY A 45 9.45 30.82 34.61
CA GLY A 45 9.81 30.85 36.03
C GLY A 45 9.38 29.66 36.88
N LEU A 46 8.77 28.61 36.32
CA LEU A 46 8.47 27.35 37.03
C LEU A 46 8.98 26.14 36.23
N THR A 47 9.31 25.04 36.93
CA THR A 47 9.42 23.70 36.32
C THR A 47 8.16 23.38 35.50
N TRP A 48 8.27 22.45 34.57
CA TRP A 48 7.21 22.08 33.62
C TRP A 48 5.79 22.03 34.24
N ALA A 49 4.77 22.44 33.49
CA ALA A 49 3.38 22.51 33.97
C ALA A 49 2.41 21.80 33.02
N VAL A 50 1.29 21.33 33.55
CA VAL A 50 0.18 20.77 32.78
C VAL A 50 -0.93 21.81 32.71
N GLU A 51 -1.28 22.25 31.50
CA GLU A 51 -2.50 23.04 31.27
C GLU A 51 -3.70 22.09 31.22
N VAL A 52 -4.71 22.39 32.03
CA VAL A 52 -5.96 21.64 32.12
C VAL A 52 -7.10 22.49 31.56
N ALA A 53 -7.77 21.98 30.53
CA ALA A 53 -8.93 22.65 29.92
C ALA A 53 -10.13 22.80 30.89
N ARG A 54 -11.09 23.67 30.54
CA ARG A 54 -12.40 23.75 31.21
C ARG A 54 -13.18 22.44 31.04
N GLY A 55 -14.08 22.06 31.97
CA GLY A 55 -14.81 20.79 31.90
C GLY A 55 -15.73 20.49 33.09
N ARG A 56 -16.52 19.41 33.03
CA ARG A 56 -17.50 18.98 34.07
C ARG A 56 -17.35 17.49 34.41
N ALA A 57 -17.57 17.08 35.67
CA ALA A 57 -17.49 15.68 36.12
C ALA A 57 -18.36 15.39 37.36
N LEU A 58 -18.69 14.11 37.62
CA LEU A 58 -19.43 13.63 38.79
C LEU A 58 -18.52 12.76 39.68
N VAL A 59 -18.02 13.29 40.78
CA VAL A 59 -17.02 12.60 41.59
C VAL A 59 -17.69 11.93 42.78
N SER A 60 -17.47 10.64 42.99
CA SER A 60 -17.79 10.01 44.28
C SER A 60 -16.62 10.16 45.25
N ASP A 61 -16.87 10.49 46.51
CA ASP A 61 -15.83 10.34 47.53
C ASP A 61 -15.72 8.90 48.04
N ASN A 62 -14.70 8.66 48.86
CA ASN A 62 -14.43 7.37 49.49
C ASN A 62 -15.51 6.96 50.52
N ALA A 63 -16.46 7.85 50.83
CA ALA A 63 -17.59 7.61 51.73
C ALA A 63 -18.93 7.42 50.97
N GLY A 64 -18.92 7.42 49.64
CA GLY A 64 -20.10 7.21 48.78
C GLY A 64 -20.89 8.47 48.44
N GLY A 65 -20.46 9.66 48.86
CA GLY A 65 -21.07 10.93 48.48
C GLY A 65 -20.74 11.30 47.03
N THR A 66 -21.73 11.73 46.24
CA THR A 66 -21.54 12.15 44.84
C THR A 66 -21.55 13.67 44.71
N TYR A 67 -20.56 14.24 44.02
CA TYR A 67 -20.36 15.68 43.86
C TYR A 67 -20.35 16.07 42.38
N TRP A 68 -21.06 17.14 42.02
CA TRP A 68 -20.93 17.79 40.71
C TRP A 68 -19.76 18.77 40.73
N VAL A 69 -18.88 18.61 39.74
CA VAL A 69 -17.63 19.37 39.62
C VAL A 69 -17.66 20.06 38.27
N GLU A 70 -17.51 21.38 38.23
CA GLU A 70 -17.52 22.17 36.99
C GLU A 70 -16.42 23.23 37.00
N LYS A 71 -15.47 23.10 36.07
CA LYS A 71 -14.44 24.08 35.80
C LYS A 71 -14.80 24.90 34.56
N THR A 72 -14.97 26.20 34.75
CA THR A 72 -15.42 27.11 33.68
C THR A 72 -14.28 27.77 32.89
N THR A 73 -13.03 27.70 33.39
CA THR A 73 -11.83 28.29 32.76
C THR A 73 -10.67 27.29 32.76
N SER A 74 -9.76 27.36 31.77
CA SER A 74 -8.51 26.57 31.82
C SER A 74 -7.60 27.03 32.96
N SER A 75 -6.74 26.14 33.45
CA SER A 75 -5.73 26.48 34.47
C SER A 75 -4.51 25.61 34.33
N THR A 76 -3.34 26.18 34.59
CA THR A 76 -2.05 25.49 34.60
C THR A 76 -1.70 25.04 36.01
N VAL A 77 -1.23 23.81 36.15
CA VAL A 77 -0.70 23.27 37.41
C VAL A 77 0.77 22.89 37.25
N PRO A 78 1.70 23.43 38.07
CA PRO A 78 3.12 23.06 38.00
C PRO A 78 3.33 21.63 38.49
N THR A 79 4.30 20.90 37.92
CA THR A 79 4.64 19.53 38.39
C THR A 79 5.44 19.51 39.70
N HIS A 80 5.96 20.67 40.12
CA HIS A 80 6.77 20.82 41.34
C HIS A 80 7.98 19.85 41.41
N GLY A 81 8.53 19.44 40.27
CA GLY A 81 9.67 18.51 40.19
C GLY A 81 9.32 17.04 40.46
N ILE A 82 8.03 16.69 40.48
CA ILE A 82 7.57 15.30 40.52
C ILE A 82 7.82 14.67 39.14
N VAL A 83 8.62 13.60 39.09
CA VAL A 83 8.96 12.88 37.85
C VAL A 83 7.78 12.04 37.36
N ASP A 84 7.14 11.28 38.25
CA ASP A 84 5.94 10.48 37.95
C ASP A 84 4.79 10.91 38.85
N GLY A 85 3.80 11.59 38.29
CA GLY A 85 2.72 12.19 39.08
C GLY A 85 1.34 12.09 38.45
N TYR A 86 0.33 12.31 39.29
CA TYR A 86 -1.06 12.50 38.89
C TYR A 86 -1.46 13.95 39.05
N VAL A 87 -2.18 14.48 38.06
CA VAL A 87 -2.94 15.72 38.24
C VAL A 87 -4.30 15.36 38.81
N VAL A 88 -4.63 15.92 39.99
CA VAL A 88 -5.90 15.73 40.66
C VAL A 88 -6.65 17.05 40.79
N LEU A 89 -7.97 17.00 40.66
CA LEU A 89 -8.87 18.12 40.93
C LEU A 89 -9.53 17.89 42.29
N VAL A 90 -9.15 18.70 43.27
CA VAL A 90 -9.59 18.58 44.67
C VAL A 90 -10.75 19.54 44.92
N VAL A 91 -11.83 19.02 45.49
CA VAL A 91 -12.93 19.85 45.99
C VAL A 91 -12.58 20.30 47.40
N LEU A 92 -12.36 21.60 47.60
CA LEU A 92 -12.07 22.15 48.93
C LEU A 92 -13.34 22.14 49.78
N ASP A 93 -13.20 21.72 51.04
CA ASP A 93 -14.32 21.59 51.97
C ASP A 93 -15.00 22.95 52.23
N LYS A 94 -16.34 23.00 52.13
CA LYS A 94 -17.14 24.17 52.50
C LYS A 94 -18.33 23.74 53.36
N LYS A 95 -18.55 24.49 54.44
CA LYS A 95 -19.72 24.39 55.32
C LYS A 95 -21.00 24.60 54.51
N ALA A 96 -22.07 23.92 54.93
CA ALA A 96 -23.40 24.04 54.34
C ALA A 96 -23.85 25.52 54.22
N GLY A 97 -24.23 25.94 53.01
CA GLY A 97 -24.80 27.27 52.72
C GLY A 97 -24.04 28.17 51.75
N ASP A 98 -22.89 27.75 51.24
CA ASP A 98 -22.10 28.52 50.27
C ASP A 98 -22.35 28.02 48.83
N THR A 99 -22.64 28.93 47.90
CA THR A 99 -23.17 28.61 46.55
C THR A 99 -22.10 28.33 45.50
N SER A 100 -20.81 28.28 45.88
CA SER A 100 -19.70 27.93 44.97
C SER A 100 -18.67 27.01 45.62
N ASN A 101 -18.53 25.78 45.09
CA ASN A 101 -17.45 24.87 45.45
C ASN A 101 -16.13 25.41 44.88
N ALA A 102 -15.22 25.87 45.73
CA ALA A 102 -13.87 26.21 45.28
C ALA A 102 -13.11 24.92 44.97
N MET A 103 -12.67 24.77 43.73
CA MET A 103 -11.86 23.63 43.28
C MET A 103 -10.43 24.10 43.08
N THR A 104 -9.47 23.26 43.48
CA THR A 104 -8.06 23.48 43.17
C THR A 104 -7.51 22.30 42.38
N LEU A 105 -6.60 22.58 41.46
CA LEU A 105 -5.76 21.54 40.89
C LEU A 105 -4.59 21.30 41.85
N ASP A 106 -4.22 20.05 42.00
CA ASP A 106 -3.05 19.63 42.75
C ASP A 106 -2.30 18.53 41.98
N VAL A 107 -1.03 18.36 42.32
CA VAL A 107 -0.19 17.31 41.76
C VAL A 107 0.32 16.43 42.90
N ILE A 108 0.02 15.13 42.80
CA ILE A 108 0.46 14.14 43.77
C ILE A 108 1.40 13.14 43.09
N ARG A 109 2.31 12.51 43.86
CA ARG A 109 3.13 11.42 43.29
C ARG A 109 2.26 10.21 43.02
N THR A 110 2.65 9.40 42.05
CA THR A 110 1.96 8.13 41.77
C THR A 110 1.94 7.15 42.95
N THR A 111 2.82 7.35 43.93
CA THR A 111 2.90 6.58 45.18
C THR A 111 2.00 7.10 46.31
N ASP A 112 1.45 8.30 46.19
CA ASP A 112 0.66 8.94 47.25
C ASP A 112 -0.83 8.55 47.12
N PRO A 113 -1.55 8.38 48.25
CA PRO A 113 -2.98 8.07 48.20
C PRO A 113 -3.76 9.25 47.61
N ILE A 114 -4.75 8.95 46.76
CA ILE A 114 -5.63 9.97 46.17
C ILE A 114 -6.49 10.58 47.29
N PRO A 115 -6.49 11.92 47.48
CA PRO A 115 -7.28 12.55 48.52
C PRO A 115 -8.78 12.32 48.31
N ALA A 116 -9.52 12.19 49.41
CA ALA A 116 -10.99 12.10 49.35
C ALA A 116 -11.57 13.33 48.60
N ARG A 117 -12.69 13.13 47.90
CA ARG A 117 -13.37 14.19 47.12
C ARG A 117 -12.49 14.79 46.01
N SER A 118 -11.58 13.98 45.45
CA SER A 118 -10.72 14.37 44.34
C SER A 118 -10.99 13.52 43.10
N LEU A 119 -10.92 14.13 41.93
CA LEU A 119 -10.91 13.43 40.64
C LEU A 119 -9.48 13.34 40.13
N MET A 120 -9.02 12.13 39.81
CA MET A 120 -7.77 11.97 39.07
C MET A 120 -8.04 12.20 37.59
N ILE A 121 -7.24 13.06 36.97
CA ILE A 121 -7.55 13.57 35.63
C ILE A 121 -6.53 13.07 34.59
N CYS A 122 -5.23 13.05 34.91
CA CYS A 122 -4.22 12.44 34.05
C CYS A 122 -3.00 11.99 34.85
N LYS A 123 -2.21 11.08 34.25
CA LYS A 123 -0.85 10.74 34.71
C LYS A 123 0.15 11.34 33.75
N PHE A 124 1.22 11.88 34.31
CA PHE A 124 2.30 12.47 33.55
C PHE A 124 3.64 11.92 34.01
N HIS A 125 4.60 11.98 33.08
CA HIS A 125 6.01 11.74 33.32
C HIS A 125 6.84 12.95 32.86
N ASP A 126 7.61 13.53 33.77
CA ASP A 126 8.56 14.60 33.48
C ASP A 126 9.91 14.00 33.05
N THR A 127 10.24 14.18 31.77
CA THR A 127 11.48 13.66 31.17
C THR A 127 12.71 14.56 31.44
N GLY A 128 12.53 15.68 32.15
CA GLY A 128 13.54 16.71 32.32
C GLY A 128 13.64 17.69 31.14
N THR A 129 13.36 17.24 29.91
CA THR A 129 13.29 18.07 28.69
C THR A 129 11.87 18.38 28.22
N GLY A 130 10.85 17.90 28.95
CA GLY A 130 9.44 18.06 28.63
C GLY A 130 8.55 17.16 29.50
N ILE A 131 7.26 17.47 29.57
CA ILE A 131 6.26 16.56 30.13
C ILE A 131 5.67 15.70 29.02
N ARG A 132 5.63 14.40 29.25
CA ARG A 132 4.78 13.46 28.52
C ARG A 132 3.54 13.18 29.36
N ILE A 133 2.35 13.29 28.74
CA ILE A 133 1.14 12.72 29.32
C ILE A 133 1.11 11.26 28.90
N ASP A 134 1.33 10.34 29.83
CA ASP A 134 1.44 8.91 29.51
C ASP A 134 0.09 8.24 29.40
N GLU A 135 -0.86 8.67 30.22
CA GLU A 135 -2.15 8.02 30.38
C GLU A 135 -3.24 9.07 30.68
N ASP A 136 -4.39 8.89 30.04
CA ASP A 136 -5.62 9.52 30.47
C ASP A 136 -6.16 8.75 31.70
N SER A 137 -5.74 9.20 32.88
CA SER A 137 -5.99 8.52 34.15
C SER A 137 -7.33 8.88 34.81
N ARG A 138 -8.34 9.30 34.02
CA ARG A 138 -9.76 9.42 34.46
C ARG A 138 -10.37 8.11 34.99
N TYR A 139 -9.56 7.06 35.13
CA TYR A 139 -9.96 5.69 34.84
C TYR A 139 -9.46 4.63 35.79
N THR A 140 -8.89 5.00 36.94
CA THR A 140 -8.44 4.01 37.92
C THR A 140 -8.67 4.45 39.36
N THR A 141 -9.90 4.30 39.83
CA THR A 141 -10.23 3.71 41.15
C THR A 141 -11.70 3.33 41.17
N ALA A 142 -12.05 2.25 41.88
CA ALA A 142 -13.43 1.83 42.04
C ALA A 142 -14.22 2.92 42.80
N GLY A 143 -15.17 3.56 42.14
CA GLY A 143 -16.09 4.53 42.77
C GLY A 143 -16.47 5.69 41.85
N GLN A 144 -15.51 6.24 41.11
CA GLN A 144 -15.68 7.53 40.41
C GLN A 144 -16.54 7.42 39.14
N PHE A 145 -17.34 8.45 38.86
CA PHE A 145 -18.09 8.61 37.60
C PHE A 145 -17.52 9.77 36.79
N VAL A 146 -17.71 9.74 35.47
CA VAL A 146 -17.36 10.88 34.60
C VAL A 146 -18.60 11.28 33.82
N VAL A 147 -18.82 12.58 33.60
CA VAL A 147 -19.92 13.04 32.74
C VAL A 147 -19.42 13.06 31.31
N SER A 148 -19.91 12.13 30.50
CA SER A 148 -19.72 12.12 29.05
C SER A 148 -20.80 12.98 28.36
N PRO A 149 -20.68 13.26 27.04
CA PRO A 149 -21.75 13.93 26.27
C PRO A 149 -23.12 13.26 26.37
N SER A 150 -23.17 11.98 26.77
CA SER A 150 -24.39 11.18 26.91
C SER A 150 -24.82 10.89 28.36
N GLY A 151 -24.18 11.49 29.36
CA GLY A 151 -24.48 11.25 30.78
C GLY A 151 -23.34 10.57 31.55
N PRO A 152 -23.58 10.09 32.78
CA PRO A 152 -22.56 9.43 33.61
C PRO A 152 -21.97 8.20 32.90
N ALA A 153 -20.66 8.01 33.02
CA ALA A 153 -19.89 6.95 32.37
C ALA A 153 -18.89 6.33 33.34
N ARG A 154 -18.67 5.02 33.22
CA ARG A 154 -17.68 4.23 33.98
C ARG A 154 -17.35 2.94 33.22
N PHE A 155 -16.24 2.28 33.55
CA PHE A 155 -15.91 0.98 32.96
C PHE A 155 -16.79 -0.15 33.49
N GLY A 156 -17.32 -0.94 32.57
CA GLY A 156 -18.10 -2.12 32.84
C GLY A 156 -19.61 -1.83 32.85
N PRO A 157 -20.42 -2.88 32.77
CA PRO A 157 -21.87 -2.75 32.84
C PRO A 157 -22.30 -2.19 34.20
N PRO A 158 -23.45 -1.49 34.27
CA PRO A 158 -23.93 -0.93 35.52
C PRO A 158 -24.23 -2.04 36.55
N THR A 159 -23.73 -1.89 37.78
CA THR A 159 -24.02 -2.81 38.90
C THR A 159 -24.56 -2.05 40.12
N ASP A 160 -25.34 -2.73 40.96
CA ASP A 160 -25.97 -2.12 42.15
C ASP A 160 -24.94 -1.62 43.18
N THR A 161 -23.76 -2.23 43.22
CA THR A 161 -22.63 -1.85 44.06
C THR A 161 -21.95 -0.54 43.65
N MET A 162 -22.30 0.02 42.49
CA MET A 162 -21.74 1.30 42.02
C MET A 162 -22.50 2.51 42.56
N GLY A 163 -23.52 2.34 43.41
CA GLY A 163 -24.34 3.47 43.88
C GLY A 163 -25.24 4.06 42.79
N LEU A 164 -25.46 3.33 41.69
CA LEU A 164 -26.32 3.75 40.57
C LEU A 164 -27.83 3.73 40.90
N GLY A 165 -28.19 3.26 42.09
CA GLY A 165 -29.55 3.27 42.61
C GLY A 165 -30.15 4.68 42.70
N GLN A 166 -29.32 5.69 42.95
CA GLN A 166 -29.72 7.09 43.10
C GLN A 166 -30.25 7.76 41.81
N PHE A 167 -29.99 7.18 40.63
CA PHE A 167 -30.45 7.75 39.35
C PHE A 167 -31.90 7.35 39.05
N SER A 168 -32.72 8.28 38.57
CA SER A 168 -34.12 8.03 38.22
C SER A 168 -34.28 7.23 36.92
N PRO A 169 -35.42 6.55 36.69
CA PRO A 169 -35.80 6.04 35.37
C PRO A 169 -35.61 7.06 34.24
N GLY A 170 -35.11 6.62 33.09
CA GLY A 170 -34.72 7.44 31.93
C GLY A 170 -33.28 7.94 31.96
N SER A 171 -32.56 7.78 33.08
CA SER A 171 -31.14 8.13 33.18
C SER A 171 -30.29 7.29 32.23
N GLN A 172 -29.29 7.90 31.61
CA GLN A 172 -28.38 7.24 30.68
C GLN A 172 -27.03 6.97 31.36
N TYR A 173 -26.42 5.83 31.06
CA TYR A 173 -25.10 5.42 31.54
C TYR A 173 -24.25 4.93 30.36
N THR A 174 -22.96 5.24 30.30
CA THR A 174 -22.06 4.72 29.26
C THR A 174 -21.04 3.74 29.84
N ASP A 175 -21.04 2.51 29.33
CA ASP A 175 -20.02 1.50 29.60
C ASP A 175 -18.82 1.74 28.68
N LEU A 176 -17.72 2.17 29.27
CA LEU A 176 -16.50 2.54 28.55
C LEU A 176 -15.66 1.33 28.10
N VAL A 177 -15.92 0.13 28.63
CA VAL A 177 -15.24 -1.11 28.17
C VAL A 177 -15.86 -1.59 26.88
N ALA A 178 -17.19 -1.65 26.85
CA ALA A 178 -17.94 -2.16 25.71
C ALA A 178 -18.25 -1.06 24.67
N GLY A 179 -18.13 0.23 25.02
CA GLY A 179 -18.59 1.35 24.20
C GLY A 179 -20.12 1.40 24.07
N VAL A 180 -20.85 0.80 25.01
CA VAL A 180 -22.31 0.60 24.94
C VAL A 180 -23.01 1.55 25.91
N ARG A 181 -24.15 2.09 25.49
CA ARG A 181 -24.98 2.95 26.34
C ARG A 181 -26.09 2.12 26.99
N TRP A 182 -26.43 2.47 28.22
CA TRP A 182 -27.48 1.88 29.04
C TRP A 182 -28.50 2.97 29.42
N ILE A 183 -29.75 2.59 29.57
CA ILE A 183 -30.85 3.44 30.04
C ILE A 183 -31.49 2.75 31.24
N LYS A 184 -31.75 3.49 32.31
CA LYS A 184 -32.54 2.97 33.43
C LYS A 184 -34.01 2.92 33.03
N ASP A 185 -34.63 1.76 32.99
CA ASP A 185 -36.02 1.60 32.58
C ASP A 185 -37.00 2.14 33.65
N GLN A 186 -38.29 2.11 33.35
CA GLN A 186 -39.36 2.58 34.25
C GLN A 186 -39.44 1.80 35.57
N ASN A 187 -38.86 0.60 35.63
CA ASN A 187 -38.80 -0.24 36.83
C ASN A 187 -37.51 0.00 37.64
N GLY A 188 -36.68 0.97 37.25
CA GLY A 188 -35.42 1.27 37.91
C GLY A 188 -34.29 0.29 37.57
N THR A 189 -34.43 -0.54 36.53
CA THR A 189 -33.44 -1.52 36.09
C THR A 189 -32.62 -0.95 34.93
N TRP A 190 -31.30 -1.13 34.95
CA TRP A 190 -30.45 -0.71 33.83
C TRP A 190 -30.58 -1.69 32.65
N VAL A 191 -31.06 -1.19 31.52
CA VAL A 191 -31.16 -1.94 30.26
C VAL A 191 -30.26 -1.33 29.20
N ARG A 192 -29.76 -2.14 28.29
CA ARG A 192 -28.91 -1.71 27.17
C ARG A 192 -29.70 -0.83 26.20
N SER A 193 -29.19 0.35 25.82
CA SER A 193 -29.90 1.27 24.91
C SER A 193 -29.89 0.79 23.45
N ASP A 194 -29.03 -0.19 23.13
CA ASP A 194 -29.04 -1.02 21.92
C ASP A 194 -30.12 -2.11 21.97
N ALA A 195 -30.90 -2.19 23.06
CA ALA A 195 -31.96 -3.15 23.25
C ALA A 195 -33.24 -2.48 23.78
N GLY A 196 -34.14 -2.05 22.88
CA GLY A 196 -35.47 -1.60 23.31
C GLY A 196 -36.43 -1.16 22.19
N ALA A 197 -37.27 -2.11 21.74
CA ALA A 197 -38.58 -1.95 21.10
C ALA A 197 -38.84 -0.76 20.13
N GLY A 198 -38.79 -1.02 18.82
CA GLY A 198 -39.81 -0.51 17.90
C GLY A 198 -39.49 0.70 16.99
N SER A 199 -38.25 1.17 16.82
CA SER A 199 -37.90 2.09 15.71
C SER A 199 -36.72 1.60 14.88
N ILE A 200 -36.79 1.86 13.56
CA ILE A 200 -35.71 1.68 12.60
C ILE A 200 -34.87 2.96 12.63
N ASP A 201 -33.62 2.89 13.08
CA ASP A 201 -32.82 4.12 13.30
C ASP A 201 -31.92 4.52 12.11
N SER A 202 -31.76 3.70 11.06
CA SER A 202 -31.19 4.15 9.78
C SER A 202 -31.40 3.16 8.62
N VAL A 203 -31.40 3.70 7.40
CA VAL A 203 -31.14 2.96 6.15
C VAL A 203 -30.14 3.79 5.33
N ASN A 204 -29.00 3.19 4.95
CA ASN A 204 -27.93 3.83 4.17
C ASN A 204 -27.47 5.19 4.70
N GLY A 205 -27.31 5.33 6.03
CA GLY A 205 -26.74 6.53 6.66
C GLY A 205 -27.69 7.72 6.85
N ASN A 206 -28.97 7.59 6.48
CA ASN A 206 -29.98 8.61 6.76
C ASN A 206 -30.73 8.31 8.06
N PHE A 207 -30.77 9.29 8.97
CA PHE A 207 -31.39 9.21 10.29
C PHE A 207 -32.73 9.94 10.32
N GLY A 208 -33.77 9.31 10.87
CA GLY A 208 -35.06 9.95 11.15
C GLY A 208 -36.27 9.02 10.94
N PRO A 209 -37.46 9.40 11.46
CA PRO A 209 -38.68 8.58 11.41
C PRO A 209 -39.28 8.41 10.00
N ASN A 210 -38.74 9.12 8.99
CA ASN A 210 -39.08 8.98 7.58
C ASN A 210 -37.78 8.87 6.77
N VAL A 211 -37.58 7.75 6.06
CA VAL A 211 -36.43 7.58 5.15
C VAL A 211 -36.93 7.64 3.71
N THR A 212 -36.45 8.62 2.95
CA THR A 212 -36.69 8.74 1.50
C THR A 212 -35.57 8.03 0.73
N LEU A 213 -35.91 7.09 -0.14
CA LEU A 213 -34.96 6.39 -1.01
C LEU A 213 -35.11 6.93 -2.44
N THR A 214 -34.00 7.31 -3.08
CA THR A 214 -33.98 7.79 -4.48
C THR A 214 -33.53 6.67 -5.44
N ALA A 215 -33.68 6.88 -6.75
CA ALA A 215 -33.21 5.93 -7.77
C ALA A 215 -31.70 5.59 -7.65
N ALA A 216 -30.89 6.51 -7.10
CA ALA A 216 -29.48 6.27 -6.81
C ALA A 216 -29.25 5.30 -5.63
N ASN A 217 -30.26 5.09 -4.77
CA ASN A 217 -30.21 4.17 -3.62
C ASN A 217 -30.60 2.73 -3.98
N VAL A 218 -31.17 2.49 -5.18
CA VAL A 218 -31.71 1.18 -5.59
C VAL A 218 -31.23 0.68 -6.96
N GLY A 219 -30.38 1.43 -7.68
CA GLY A 219 -29.61 0.91 -8.82
C GLY A 219 -30.44 0.41 -10.02
N ALA A 220 -31.36 1.22 -10.54
CA ALA A 220 -32.14 0.84 -11.72
C ALA A 220 -31.33 0.94 -13.04
N VAL A 221 -31.40 -0.10 -13.88
CA VAL A 221 -30.97 -0.09 -15.29
C VAL A 221 -32.22 0.14 -16.17
N PRO A 222 -32.21 1.07 -17.13
CA PRO A 222 -33.35 1.31 -18.02
C PRO A 222 -33.35 0.33 -19.20
N ASP A 223 -34.52 -0.19 -19.60
CA ASP A 223 -34.69 -0.72 -20.97
C ASP A 223 -36.12 -0.61 -21.53
N VAL A 224 -36.20 -0.77 -22.85
CA VAL A 224 -37.04 -0.15 -23.89
C VAL A 224 -38.18 -1.07 -24.40
N ILE A 225 -39.45 -0.61 -24.31
CA ILE A 225 -40.64 -0.82 -25.21
C ILE A 225 -41.17 -2.29 -25.46
N PRO A 226 -42.46 -2.57 -25.86
CA PRO A 226 -43.73 -1.83 -25.78
C PRO A 226 -44.84 -2.53 -24.96
N ARG A 227 -45.73 -1.66 -24.48
CA ARG A 227 -47.08 -1.83 -23.92
C ARG A 227 -47.95 -2.93 -24.57
N VAL A 228 -48.56 -3.80 -23.74
CA VAL A 228 -49.74 -4.63 -24.12
C VAL A 228 -50.90 -4.36 -23.16
N THR A 229 -52.06 -4.06 -23.74
CA THR A 229 -53.34 -3.79 -23.08
C THR A 229 -54.13 -5.09 -22.83
N THR A 230 -54.60 -5.22 -21.60
CA THR A 230 -55.69 -6.04 -21.01
C THR A 230 -56.34 -7.17 -21.83
N ASN A 231 -56.42 -8.33 -21.15
CA ASN A 231 -57.17 -9.57 -21.44
C ASN A 231 -56.44 -10.62 -22.26
N ASP A 232 -55.57 -11.38 -21.59
CA ASP A 232 -55.41 -12.79 -21.92
C ASP A 232 -55.13 -13.64 -20.67
N LYS A 233 -55.84 -14.77 -20.55
CA LYS A 233 -55.92 -15.62 -19.35
C LYS A 233 -54.87 -16.76 -19.32
N ASN A 234 -53.79 -16.65 -20.10
CA ASN A 234 -52.79 -17.72 -20.25
C ASN A 234 -51.34 -17.20 -20.30
N LEU A 235 -50.88 -16.53 -19.24
CA LEU A 235 -49.44 -16.32 -19.02
C LEU A 235 -49.08 -16.79 -17.61
N SER A 236 -48.59 -18.03 -17.54
CA SER A 236 -47.91 -18.59 -16.37
C SER A 236 -46.51 -17.98 -16.29
N THR A 237 -46.28 -16.96 -15.44
CA THR A 237 -44.97 -16.63 -14.81
C THR A 237 -44.94 -15.37 -13.92
N ASP A 238 -46.04 -14.65 -13.66
CA ASP A 238 -46.01 -13.49 -12.73
C ASP A 238 -46.29 -13.89 -11.27
N THR A 239 -45.33 -13.60 -10.38
CA THR A 239 -45.33 -14.03 -8.96
C THR A 239 -46.11 -13.13 -7.99
N ALA A 240 -46.62 -11.96 -8.41
CA ALA A 240 -47.61 -11.17 -7.66
C ALA A 240 -48.18 -10.03 -8.52
N LYS A 241 -49.49 -9.75 -8.41
CA LYS A 241 -50.08 -8.47 -8.84
C LYS A 241 -50.56 -7.69 -7.63
N TRP A 242 -50.12 -6.45 -7.48
CA TRP A 242 -50.63 -5.50 -6.49
C TRP A 242 -51.63 -4.57 -7.18
N ASN A 243 -52.89 -4.59 -6.73
CA ASN A 243 -53.91 -3.66 -7.21
C ASN A 243 -53.97 -2.46 -6.28
N GLY A 244 -53.60 -1.29 -6.80
CA GLY A 244 -53.69 -0.02 -6.06
C GLY A 244 -53.35 1.24 -6.87
N PHE A 245 -53.25 1.16 -8.20
CA PHE A 245 -52.87 2.31 -9.02
C PHE A 245 -53.92 2.59 -10.10
N SER A 246 -54.55 3.76 -10.02
CA SER A 246 -55.19 4.38 -11.17
C SER A 246 -54.09 4.89 -12.11
N GLY A 247 -53.68 4.04 -13.06
CA GLY A 247 -52.74 4.40 -14.15
C GLY A 247 -51.43 3.61 -14.15
N GLY A 248 -51.39 2.48 -14.87
CA GLY A 248 -50.22 1.96 -15.61
C GLY A 248 -48.90 1.59 -14.90
N GLY A 249 -48.73 1.84 -13.60
CA GLY A 249 -47.50 1.52 -12.86
C GLY A 249 -47.50 0.12 -12.24
N TYR A 250 -46.37 -0.59 -12.30
CA TYR A 250 -46.14 -1.86 -11.61
C TYR A 250 -44.73 -1.93 -10.99
N THR A 251 -44.63 -2.64 -9.86
CA THR A 251 -43.38 -3.05 -9.22
C THR A 251 -43.37 -4.58 -9.13
N THR A 252 -42.34 -5.24 -9.67
CA THR A 252 -42.19 -6.70 -9.66
C THR A 252 -40.93 -7.13 -8.94
N ILE A 253 -40.98 -8.28 -8.26
CA ILE A 253 -39.80 -8.99 -7.77
C ILE A 253 -39.55 -10.13 -8.74
N THR A 254 -38.42 -10.10 -9.43
CA THR A 254 -38.08 -11.15 -10.41
C THR A 254 -37.75 -12.45 -9.69
N GLY A 255 -37.85 -13.60 -10.39
CA GLY A 255 -37.46 -14.91 -9.83
C GLY A 255 -36.00 -15.01 -9.36
N ALA A 256 -35.18 -13.99 -9.62
CA ALA A 256 -33.79 -13.84 -9.15
C ALA A 256 -33.63 -12.86 -7.97
N GLY A 257 -34.72 -12.32 -7.40
CA GLY A 257 -34.68 -11.47 -6.20
C GLY A 257 -34.41 -9.98 -6.44
N GLY A 258 -34.46 -9.49 -7.69
CA GLY A 258 -34.37 -8.05 -8.00
C GLY A 258 -35.73 -7.35 -7.97
N ILE A 259 -35.78 -6.09 -7.54
CA ILE A 259 -36.97 -5.22 -7.58
C ILE A 259 -36.94 -4.37 -8.87
N SER A 260 -37.97 -4.48 -9.71
CA SER A 260 -38.15 -3.68 -10.93
C SER A 260 -39.39 -2.81 -10.82
N THR A 261 -39.32 -1.54 -11.21
CA THR A 261 -40.48 -0.63 -11.29
C THR A 261 -40.45 0.16 -12.59
N ASN A 262 -41.61 0.42 -13.20
CA ASN A 262 -41.71 1.24 -14.41
C ASN A 262 -42.08 2.73 -14.13
N VAL A 263 -42.25 3.10 -12.86
CA VAL A 263 -42.45 4.50 -12.40
C VAL A 263 -41.81 4.71 -11.02
N GLU A 264 -41.51 5.97 -10.67
CA GLU A 264 -41.08 6.36 -9.33
C GLU A 264 -42.16 5.97 -8.29
N ALA A 265 -41.83 5.06 -7.35
CA ALA A 265 -42.77 4.49 -6.41
C ALA A 265 -42.48 4.96 -4.98
N ILE A 266 -43.43 5.69 -4.39
CA ILE A 266 -43.41 6.02 -2.96
C ILE A 266 -44.10 4.87 -2.21
N VAL A 267 -43.32 4.06 -1.50
CA VAL A 267 -43.89 3.02 -0.61
C VAL A 267 -44.30 3.70 0.69
N LYS A 268 -45.57 4.13 0.77
CA LYS A 268 -46.18 4.51 2.05
C LYS A 268 -46.83 3.26 2.64
N ASP A 269 -46.38 2.89 3.85
CA ASP A 269 -46.95 1.82 4.67
C ASP A 269 -46.80 0.38 4.13
N LEU A 270 -45.70 -0.31 4.43
CA LEU A 270 -45.72 -1.77 4.53
C LEU A 270 -46.24 -2.14 5.92
N ARG A 271 -47.57 -2.24 6.07
CA ARG A 271 -48.19 -2.72 7.32
C ARG A 271 -48.47 -4.21 7.21
N LEU A 272 -47.68 -5.02 7.92
CA LEU A 272 -48.05 -6.40 8.23
C LEU A 272 -49.11 -6.36 9.34
N GLY A 273 -50.39 -6.43 8.93
CA GLY A 273 -51.51 -6.38 9.85
C GLY A 273 -51.47 -7.54 10.86
N THR A 274 -51.68 -7.23 12.12
CA THR A 274 -51.96 -8.20 13.18
C THR A 274 -53.32 -8.86 12.91
N GLY A 275 -53.33 -10.00 12.20
CA GLY A 275 -54.52 -10.87 12.11
C GLY A 275 -54.92 -11.43 10.75
N GLY A 276 -54.10 -11.35 9.69
CA GLY A 276 -54.47 -11.91 8.38
C GLY A 276 -53.49 -12.97 7.87
N SER A 277 -53.96 -14.20 7.66
CA SER A 277 -53.27 -15.19 6.82
C SER A 277 -53.38 -14.77 5.35
N LEU A 278 -52.25 -14.51 4.69
CA LEU A 278 -52.21 -14.44 3.22
C LEU A 278 -52.43 -15.85 2.68
N ALA A 279 -53.57 -16.07 2.01
CA ALA A 279 -53.94 -17.35 1.43
C ALA A 279 -52.93 -17.77 0.37
N GLY A 280 -52.23 -18.87 0.62
CA GLY A 280 -51.30 -19.49 -0.32
C GLY A 280 -52.03 -20.14 -1.48
N GLY A 281 -51.78 -19.65 -2.70
CA GLY A 281 -51.80 -20.49 -3.89
C GLY A 281 -50.51 -21.33 -3.93
N SER A 282 -50.55 -22.50 -4.58
CA SER A 282 -49.41 -23.44 -4.63
C SER A 282 -48.15 -22.76 -5.16
N GLY A 283 -47.19 -22.50 -4.26
CA GLY A 283 -45.91 -21.82 -4.54
C GLY A 283 -45.75 -20.41 -3.94
N GLY A 284 -46.72 -19.91 -3.18
CA GLY A 284 -46.69 -18.55 -2.62
C GLY A 284 -45.74 -18.35 -1.43
N VAL A 285 -45.09 -17.18 -1.39
CA VAL A 285 -44.27 -16.66 -0.29
C VAL A 285 -45.07 -16.69 1.01
N VAL A 286 -44.62 -17.48 1.99
CA VAL A 286 -45.20 -17.48 3.34
C VAL A 286 -44.38 -16.54 4.21
N ALA A 287 -44.94 -15.36 4.51
CA ALA A 287 -44.36 -14.39 5.44
C ALA A 287 -44.87 -14.62 6.86
N PHE A 288 -43.98 -14.95 7.79
CA PHE A 288 -44.33 -15.10 9.22
C PHE A 288 -44.05 -13.81 10.01
N PRO A 289 -44.94 -13.41 10.93
CA PRO A 289 -44.63 -12.37 11.90
C PRO A 289 -43.53 -12.84 12.86
N ASN A 290 -42.77 -11.86 13.40
CA ASN A 290 -41.58 -11.97 14.24
C ASN A 290 -41.47 -13.29 15.04
N ALA A 291 -40.85 -14.29 14.44
CA ALA A 291 -40.68 -15.61 15.02
C ALA A 291 -39.44 -15.65 15.91
N THR A 292 -39.51 -16.35 17.04
CA THR A 292 -38.35 -16.59 17.92
C THR A 292 -37.36 -17.58 17.32
N VAL A 293 -37.81 -18.44 16.40
CA VAL A 293 -37.00 -19.46 15.71
C VAL A 293 -37.37 -19.53 14.22
N ALA A 294 -36.46 -20.03 13.38
CA ALA A 294 -36.70 -20.22 11.96
C ALA A 294 -37.87 -21.20 11.72
N PRO A 295 -38.77 -20.94 10.75
CA PRO A 295 -39.88 -21.84 10.45
C PRO A 295 -39.40 -23.25 10.04
N THR A 296 -39.94 -24.28 10.66
CA THR A 296 -39.57 -25.70 10.45
C THR A 296 -40.49 -26.44 9.48
N GLY A 297 -41.67 -25.90 9.17
CA GLY A 297 -42.61 -26.47 8.20
C GLY A 297 -42.21 -26.16 6.77
N THR A 298 -42.04 -27.20 5.94
CA THR A 298 -41.62 -27.10 4.54
C THR A 298 -42.83 -26.96 3.59
N PRO A 299 -42.89 -25.88 2.81
CA PRO A 299 -43.36 -25.94 1.44
C PRO A 299 -42.15 -25.77 0.50
N ALA A 300 -42.15 -26.46 -0.63
CA ALA A 300 -41.16 -26.28 -1.67
C ALA A 300 -41.24 -24.84 -2.23
N GLY A 301 -40.30 -23.96 -1.85
CA GLY A 301 -40.25 -22.55 -2.26
C GLY A 301 -39.60 -21.64 -1.22
N ALA A 302 -39.11 -20.48 -1.64
CA ALA A 302 -38.42 -19.52 -0.78
C ALA A 302 -39.33 -19.02 0.36
N VAL A 303 -38.85 -19.14 1.60
CA VAL A 303 -39.57 -18.70 2.81
C VAL A 303 -38.99 -17.36 3.25
N MET A 304 -39.79 -16.31 3.42
CA MET A 304 -39.36 -15.05 4.03
C MET A 304 -39.96 -14.95 5.44
N TRP A 305 -39.19 -14.61 6.47
CA TRP A 305 -39.73 -14.44 7.82
C TRP A 305 -39.02 -13.32 8.57
N ALA A 306 -39.71 -12.71 9.52
CA ALA A 306 -39.04 -11.85 10.50
C ALA A 306 -38.57 -12.69 11.68
N GLN A 307 -37.31 -12.55 12.11
CA GLN A 307 -36.80 -13.13 13.35
C GLN A 307 -35.94 -12.09 14.07
N GLY A 308 -36.23 -11.83 15.34
CA GLY A 308 -35.50 -10.80 16.10
C GLY A 308 -35.49 -9.42 15.42
N GLY A 309 -36.59 -9.05 14.75
CA GLY A 309 -36.70 -7.74 14.06
C GLY A 309 -35.94 -7.62 12.73
N LYS A 310 -35.32 -8.68 12.23
CA LYS A 310 -34.64 -8.73 10.92
C LYS A 310 -35.45 -9.58 9.95
N LEU A 311 -35.48 -9.18 8.68
CA LEU A 311 -36.12 -9.94 7.60
C LEU A 311 -35.13 -10.97 7.07
N TYR A 312 -35.52 -12.25 7.09
CA TYR A 312 -34.75 -13.37 6.56
C TYR A 312 -35.44 -13.97 5.35
N PHE A 313 -34.66 -14.59 4.46
CA PHE A 313 -35.14 -15.46 3.39
C PHE A 313 -34.42 -16.81 3.43
N LYS A 314 -35.14 -17.87 3.06
CA LYS A 314 -34.61 -19.22 2.91
C LYS A 314 -34.37 -19.46 1.43
N ASN A 315 -33.12 -19.65 1.03
CA ASN A 315 -32.78 -19.94 -0.36
C ASN A 315 -33.25 -21.36 -0.75
N ALA A 316 -33.18 -21.69 -2.04
CA ALA A 316 -33.61 -22.99 -2.57
C ALA A 316 -32.86 -24.20 -1.96
N THR A 317 -31.69 -23.98 -1.33
CA THR A 317 -30.91 -25.00 -0.64
C THR A 317 -31.25 -25.14 0.84
N GLY A 318 -32.23 -24.37 1.34
CA GLY A 318 -32.71 -24.46 2.72
C GLY A 318 -31.96 -23.59 3.74
N SER A 319 -31.04 -22.73 3.30
CA SER A 319 -30.24 -21.84 4.16
C SER A 319 -30.90 -20.48 4.36
N ALA A 320 -30.79 -19.93 5.58
CA ALA A 320 -31.41 -18.69 6.04
C ALA A 320 -30.46 -17.47 5.90
N SER A 321 -30.88 -16.39 5.23
CA SER A 321 -30.08 -15.16 5.05
C SER A 321 -30.89 -13.89 5.32
N ALA A 322 -30.30 -12.85 5.94
CA ALA A 322 -30.99 -11.58 6.21
C ALA A 322 -31.00 -10.63 4.99
N VAL A 323 -32.10 -9.91 4.78
CA VAL A 323 -32.27 -8.95 3.68
C VAL A 323 -31.68 -7.58 4.07
N GLY A 324 -30.81 -6.99 3.23
CA GLY A 324 -30.41 -5.58 3.31
C GLY A 324 -29.11 -5.23 4.05
N GLN A 325 -28.22 -6.19 4.35
CA GLN A 325 -26.84 -5.84 4.72
C GLN A 325 -26.04 -5.47 3.46
N SER A 326 -25.82 -4.18 3.22
CA SER A 326 -24.56 -3.75 2.62
C SER A 326 -23.51 -3.82 3.73
N ALA A 327 -22.44 -4.59 3.53
CA ALA A 327 -21.40 -4.80 4.53
C ALA A 327 -20.61 -3.50 4.81
N SER A 328 -21.13 -2.62 5.66
CA SER A 328 -20.32 -1.57 6.29
C SER A 328 -19.38 -2.25 7.30
N GLY A 329 -18.22 -2.71 6.82
CA GLY A 329 -17.15 -3.31 7.62
C GLY A 329 -17.55 -4.63 8.28
N ILE A 330 -17.36 -5.75 7.59
CA ILE A 330 -17.41 -7.07 8.23
C ILE A 330 -16.16 -7.25 9.09
N ASP A 331 -16.34 -7.36 10.42
CA ASP A 331 -15.27 -7.68 11.37
C ASP A 331 -15.07 -9.20 11.46
N VAL A 332 -13.85 -9.68 11.25
CA VAL A 332 -13.51 -11.12 11.32
C VAL A 332 -13.79 -11.75 12.69
N LYS A 333 -13.78 -10.98 13.79
CA LYS A 333 -14.16 -11.46 15.13
C LYS A 333 -15.63 -11.88 15.19
N SER A 334 -16.50 -11.23 14.41
CA SER A 334 -17.91 -11.62 14.30
C SER A 334 -18.11 -12.98 13.64
N TYR A 335 -17.07 -13.50 12.98
CA TYR A 335 -17.04 -14.81 12.32
C TYR A 335 -16.21 -15.83 13.10
N GLY A 336 -15.82 -15.51 14.34
CA GLY A 336 -15.15 -16.42 15.27
C GLY A 336 -13.62 -16.35 15.27
N ALA A 337 -13.01 -15.36 14.61
CA ALA A 337 -11.57 -15.16 14.71
C ALA A 337 -11.20 -14.73 16.14
N VAL A 338 -10.15 -15.32 16.73
CA VAL A 338 -9.73 -15.07 18.11
C VAL A 338 -8.56 -14.10 18.17
N GLY A 339 -7.59 -14.18 17.25
CA GLY A 339 -6.46 -13.27 17.17
C GLY A 339 -5.47 -13.37 18.35
N ASP A 340 -5.28 -14.57 18.91
CA ASP A 340 -4.39 -14.88 20.03
C ASP A 340 -3.01 -15.45 19.61
N GLY A 341 -2.79 -15.65 18.31
CA GLY A 341 -1.58 -16.24 17.73
C GLY A 341 -1.50 -17.77 17.82
N VAL A 342 -2.52 -18.41 18.40
CA VAL A 342 -2.54 -19.86 18.66
C VAL A 342 -3.69 -20.52 17.89
N THR A 343 -4.89 -19.95 17.98
CA THR A 343 -6.10 -20.41 17.32
C THR A 343 -5.95 -20.28 15.80
N ASP A 344 -6.40 -21.29 15.06
CA ASP A 344 -6.44 -21.20 13.59
C ASP A 344 -7.62 -20.33 13.15
N ASP A 345 -7.29 -19.08 12.80
CA ASP A 345 -8.25 -18.05 12.41
C ASP A 345 -8.58 -18.07 10.92
N ALA A 346 -7.88 -18.89 10.11
CA ALA A 346 -8.11 -18.94 8.67
C ALA A 346 -9.56 -19.27 8.28
N PRO A 347 -10.26 -20.24 8.89
CA PRO A 347 -11.67 -20.51 8.58
C PRO A 347 -12.60 -19.32 8.88
N ALA A 348 -12.38 -18.62 10.00
CA ALA A 348 -13.20 -17.47 10.41
C ALA A 348 -12.99 -16.28 9.47
N ILE A 349 -11.74 -15.97 9.13
CA ILE A 349 -11.39 -14.90 8.19
C ILE A 349 -11.92 -15.23 6.79
N GLN A 350 -11.83 -16.49 6.35
CA GLN A 350 -12.43 -16.92 5.09
C GLN A 350 -13.95 -16.79 5.08
N ALA A 351 -14.63 -17.07 6.21
CA ALA A 351 -16.07 -16.90 6.33
C ALA A 351 -16.47 -15.42 6.18
N ALA A 352 -15.70 -14.50 6.75
CA ALA A 352 -15.87 -13.06 6.56
C ALA A 352 -15.68 -12.63 5.08
N LEU A 353 -14.64 -13.12 4.40
CA LEU A 353 -14.41 -12.88 2.97
C LEU A 353 -15.53 -13.45 2.09
N ASN A 354 -16.04 -14.64 2.43
CA ASN A 354 -17.19 -15.25 1.75
C ASN A 354 -18.45 -14.40 1.93
N ALA A 355 -18.70 -13.88 3.13
CA ALA A 355 -19.85 -13.02 3.39
C ALA A 355 -19.79 -11.71 2.61
N VAL A 356 -18.61 -11.08 2.50
CA VAL A 356 -18.42 -9.90 1.63
C VAL A 356 -18.65 -10.23 0.16
N ARG A 357 -18.15 -11.37 -0.33
CA ARG A 357 -18.42 -11.85 -1.68
C ARG A 357 -19.93 -12.02 -1.93
N ASP A 358 -20.63 -12.66 -1.00
CA ASP A 358 -22.06 -12.96 -1.12
C ASP A 358 -22.91 -11.67 -1.03
N ALA A 359 -22.38 -10.61 -0.42
CA ALA A 359 -22.94 -9.26 -0.42
C ALA A 359 -22.61 -8.43 -1.68
N GLY A 360 -21.84 -8.97 -2.63
CA GLY A 360 -21.44 -8.30 -3.87
C GLY A 360 -20.15 -7.46 -3.78
N GLY A 361 -19.48 -7.48 -2.64
CA GLY A 361 -18.30 -6.67 -2.34
C GLY A 361 -18.45 -5.92 -1.01
N GLY A 362 -17.39 -5.23 -0.59
CA GLY A 362 -17.34 -4.52 0.68
C GLY A 362 -16.00 -4.63 1.40
N MET A 363 -15.98 -4.18 2.65
CA MET A 363 -14.76 -4.15 3.47
C MET A 363 -14.78 -5.28 4.51
N VAL A 364 -13.69 -6.05 4.59
CA VAL A 364 -13.37 -6.93 5.71
C VAL A 364 -12.33 -6.25 6.59
N THR A 365 -12.62 -6.08 7.88
CA THR A 365 -11.69 -5.51 8.86
C THR A 365 -11.14 -6.62 9.75
N VAL A 366 -9.82 -6.62 9.91
CA VAL A 366 -9.09 -7.46 10.87
C VAL A 366 -8.61 -6.55 12.00
N PRO A 367 -9.23 -6.61 13.19
CA PRO A 367 -8.82 -5.79 14.34
C PRO A 367 -7.44 -6.16 14.87
N TYR A 368 -6.93 -5.37 15.83
CA TYR A 368 -5.71 -5.67 16.57
C TYR A 368 -5.69 -7.13 17.07
N GLY A 369 -4.54 -7.79 16.96
CA GLY A 369 -4.36 -9.18 17.36
C GLY A 369 -3.43 -9.95 16.43
N THR A 370 -3.10 -11.18 16.80
CA THR A 370 -2.25 -12.08 16.00
C THR A 370 -3.09 -13.24 15.49
N TYR A 371 -3.28 -13.35 14.19
CA TYR A 371 -4.18 -14.33 13.57
C TYR A 371 -3.38 -15.39 12.85
N LYS A 372 -3.38 -16.61 13.40
CA LYS A 372 -2.64 -17.72 12.81
C LYS A 372 -3.45 -18.34 11.67
N LEU A 373 -2.83 -18.47 10.50
CA LEU A 373 -3.47 -19.03 9.30
C LEU A 373 -2.88 -20.41 9.03
N THR A 374 -3.58 -21.48 9.43
CA THR A 374 -3.03 -22.85 9.40
C THR A 374 -3.72 -23.75 8.40
N THR A 375 -5.04 -23.92 8.46
CA THR A 375 -5.70 -25.00 7.71
C THR A 375 -5.94 -24.71 6.23
N LEU A 376 -6.00 -23.43 5.81
CA LEU A 376 -6.31 -23.06 4.43
C LEU A 376 -5.66 -21.74 4.00
N PRO A 377 -5.26 -21.61 2.72
CA PRO A 377 -4.94 -20.31 2.13
C PRO A 377 -6.22 -19.49 2.03
N LEU A 378 -6.15 -18.22 2.43
CA LEU A 378 -7.27 -17.29 2.27
C LEU A 378 -7.53 -17.02 0.78
N ARG A 379 -8.79 -16.77 0.46
CA ARG A 379 -9.27 -16.44 -0.87
C ARG A 379 -10.03 -15.13 -0.83
N ILE A 380 -9.47 -14.13 -1.48
CA ILE A 380 -10.08 -12.81 -1.65
C ILE A 380 -10.84 -12.73 -2.99
N TYR A 381 -12.02 -12.13 -2.97
CA TYR A 381 -12.91 -12.06 -4.13
C TYR A 381 -12.99 -10.64 -4.67
N LYS A 382 -13.57 -10.49 -5.87
CA LYS A 382 -13.71 -9.17 -6.50
C LYS A 382 -14.47 -8.18 -5.61
N ASN A 383 -14.21 -6.89 -5.81
CA ASN A 383 -14.85 -5.78 -5.07
C ASN A 383 -14.62 -5.83 -3.55
N THR A 384 -13.48 -6.37 -3.09
CA THR A 384 -13.20 -6.55 -1.67
C THR A 384 -12.07 -5.63 -1.22
N HIS A 385 -12.28 -4.95 -0.09
CA HIS A 385 -11.25 -4.25 0.66
C HIS A 385 -10.94 -5.04 1.94
N LEU A 386 -9.81 -5.74 1.99
CA LEU A 386 -9.30 -6.37 3.20
C LEU A 386 -8.39 -5.39 3.93
N ARG A 387 -8.78 -4.97 5.13
CA ARG A 387 -8.06 -4.00 5.95
C ARG A 387 -7.62 -4.62 7.26
N LEU A 388 -6.30 -4.74 7.45
CA LEU A 388 -5.69 -5.09 8.73
C LEU A 388 -5.35 -3.78 9.45
N VAL A 389 -6.00 -3.55 10.60
CA VAL A 389 -5.73 -2.33 11.38
C VAL A 389 -4.33 -2.38 12.00
N ASN A 390 -3.84 -1.23 12.47
CA ASN A 390 -2.53 -1.17 13.11
C ASN A 390 -2.44 -2.16 14.31
N GLY A 391 -1.36 -2.94 14.35
CA GLY A 391 -1.16 -4.01 15.33
C GLY A 391 -1.89 -5.33 15.04
N ALA A 392 -2.56 -5.46 13.89
CA ALA A 392 -3.00 -6.76 13.38
C ALA A 392 -1.86 -7.48 12.65
N THR A 393 -1.63 -8.74 13.00
CA THR A 393 -0.61 -9.59 12.39
C THR A 393 -1.24 -10.87 11.86
N PHE A 394 -1.10 -11.14 10.59
CA PHE A 394 -1.29 -12.48 10.04
C PHE A 394 0.00 -13.28 10.20
N VAL A 395 -0.12 -14.50 10.74
CA VAL A 395 1.00 -15.40 10.99
C VAL A 395 0.79 -16.70 10.24
N ARG A 396 1.77 -17.10 9.45
CA ARG A 396 1.69 -18.34 8.67
C ARG A 396 1.76 -19.57 9.59
N GLY A 397 0.81 -20.47 9.41
CA GLY A 397 0.86 -21.84 9.90
C GLY A 397 1.66 -22.76 8.98
N ASP A 398 2.02 -23.93 9.49
CA ASP A 398 2.91 -24.92 8.88
C ASP A 398 2.35 -25.60 7.61
N VAL A 399 1.01 -25.70 7.49
CA VAL A 399 0.37 -26.44 6.39
C VAL A 399 0.25 -25.63 5.10
N ILE A 400 0.00 -24.32 5.18
CA ILE A 400 -0.27 -23.51 3.98
C ILE A 400 1.02 -23.10 3.25
N LYS A 401 0.94 -23.03 1.91
CA LYS A 401 2.05 -22.56 1.04
C LYS A 401 1.85 -21.15 0.48
N THR A 402 0.62 -20.63 0.55
CA THR A 402 0.31 -19.23 0.24
C THR A 402 -0.63 -18.69 1.32
N MET A 403 -0.41 -17.48 1.81
CA MET A 403 -1.34 -16.90 2.80
C MET A 403 -2.65 -16.50 2.16
N ILE A 404 -2.60 -15.80 1.03
CA ILE A 404 -3.80 -15.32 0.34
C ILE A 404 -3.66 -15.35 -1.18
N VAL A 405 -4.72 -15.78 -1.84
CA VAL A 405 -4.86 -15.78 -3.31
C VAL A 405 -6.16 -15.11 -3.72
N ASN A 406 -6.25 -14.55 -4.93
CA ASN A 406 -7.53 -14.05 -5.44
C ASN A 406 -8.34 -15.18 -6.12
N GLY A 407 -9.56 -15.43 -5.61
CA GLY A 407 -10.56 -16.26 -6.30
C GLY A 407 -10.44 -17.79 -6.22
N ILE A 408 -11.29 -18.45 -7.01
CA ILE A 408 -11.50 -19.91 -7.12
C ILE A 408 -11.78 -20.38 -8.55
N ALA A 409 -11.56 -19.54 -9.56
CA ALA A 409 -12.05 -19.76 -10.92
C ALA A 409 -10.93 -20.15 -11.89
N ASP A 410 -11.31 -20.87 -12.95
CA ASP A 410 -10.53 -21.03 -14.17
C ASP A 410 -10.54 -19.71 -14.96
N ALA A 411 -9.86 -18.69 -14.43
CA ALA A 411 -9.73 -17.38 -15.04
C ALA A 411 -8.70 -17.39 -16.18
N SER A 412 -8.90 -16.53 -17.17
CA SER A 412 -8.01 -16.35 -18.33
C SER A 412 -7.92 -14.88 -18.70
N GLY A 413 -6.86 -14.46 -19.39
CA GLY A 413 -6.61 -13.05 -19.66
C GLY A 413 -6.60 -12.25 -18.35
N TYR A 414 -7.49 -11.26 -18.26
CA TYR A 414 -7.65 -10.40 -17.09
C TYR A 414 -9.05 -10.50 -16.46
N ASN A 415 -9.77 -11.60 -16.69
CA ASN A 415 -11.19 -11.77 -16.30
C ASN A 415 -11.41 -12.36 -14.89
N GLY A 416 -10.34 -12.59 -14.14
CA GLY A 416 -10.35 -13.12 -12.79
C GLY A 416 -10.84 -12.13 -11.74
N GLN A 417 -10.66 -12.49 -10.46
CA GLN A 417 -11.13 -11.67 -9.35
C GLN A 417 -10.26 -10.42 -9.20
N GLY A 418 -10.85 -9.24 -9.44
CA GLY A 418 -10.18 -7.94 -9.41
C GLY A 418 -10.98 -6.87 -8.65
N ASN A 419 -10.57 -5.61 -8.74
CA ASN A 419 -11.08 -4.53 -7.87
C ASN A 419 -10.89 -4.89 -6.39
N ILE A 420 -9.64 -5.15 -6.02
CA ILE A 420 -9.25 -5.64 -4.69
C ILE A 420 -8.30 -4.65 -4.04
N ILE A 421 -8.53 -4.36 -2.76
CA ILE A 421 -7.62 -3.59 -1.92
C ILE A 421 -7.18 -4.48 -0.75
N ILE A 422 -5.87 -4.63 -0.55
CA ILE A 422 -5.27 -5.22 0.64
C ILE A 422 -4.51 -4.11 1.35
N GLU A 423 -4.93 -3.75 2.55
CA GLU A 423 -4.40 -2.61 3.30
C GLU A 423 -3.92 -3.06 4.68
N GLY A 424 -2.71 -2.67 5.04
CA GLY A 424 -2.25 -2.69 6.43
C GLY A 424 -1.73 -4.03 6.94
N GLY A 425 -1.38 -3.99 8.23
CA GLY A 425 -0.98 -5.15 9.03
C GLY A 425 0.42 -5.69 8.75
N VAL A 426 0.78 -6.66 9.57
CA VAL A 426 2.01 -7.45 9.42
C VAL A 426 1.66 -8.82 8.87
N TRP A 427 2.37 -9.24 7.83
CA TRP A 427 2.24 -10.52 7.16
C TRP A 427 3.51 -11.33 7.42
N ASP A 428 3.49 -12.11 8.50
CA ASP A 428 4.63 -12.89 8.97
C ASP A 428 4.59 -14.32 8.41
N MET A 429 5.51 -14.61 7.49
CA MET A 429 5.61 -15.92 6.85
C MET A 429 6.46 -16.94 7.63
N ARG A 430 7.12 -16.49 8.70
CA ARG A 430 7.92 -17.32 9.62
C ARG A 430 8.98 -18.19 8.93
N GLY A 431 9.56 -17.73 7.84
CA GLY A 431 10.47 -18.49 6.97
C GLY A 431 11.76 -18.96 7.66
N THR A 432 12.14 -18.35 8.78
CA THR A 432 13.26 -18.81 9.63
C THR A 432 12.97 -20.12 10.35
N GLY A 433 11.70 -20.43 10.63
CA GLY A 433 11.26 -21.70 11.23
C GLY A 433 10.45 -22.60 10.28
N LEU A 434 9.82 -22.02 9.26
CA LEU A 434 9.01 -22.70 8.24
C LEU A 434 9.70 -22.57 6.87
N THR A 435 10.74 -23.37 6.68
CA THR A 435 11.67 -23.27 5.53
C THR A 435 11.13 -23.88 4.24
N SER A 436 9.91 -24.40 4.20
CA SER A 436 9.32 -24.80 2.91
C SER A 436 8.95 -23.55 2.10
N PRO A 437 9.42 -23.44 0.83
CA PRO A 437 9.14 -22.28 -0.01
C PRO A 437 7.65 -21.96 -0.10
N ALA A 438 7.31 -20.69 0.07
CA ALA A 438 5.94 -20.23 0.16
C ALA A 438 5.78 -18.76 -0.26
N ASN A 439 4.69 -18.47 -0.96
CA ASN A 439 4.29 -17.12 -1.31
C ASN A 439 3.50 -16.49 -0.17
N CYS A 440 3.60 -15.17 0.03
CA CYS A 440 2.67 -14.50 0.94
C CYS A 440 1.37 -14.16 0.21
N ILE A 441 1.44 -13.31 -0.82
CA ILE A 441 0.29 -12.91 -1.65
C ILE A 441 0.51 -13.39 -3.09
N SER A 442 -0.45 -14.12 -3.66
CA SER A 442 -0.43 -14.50 -5.08
C SER A 442 -1.69 -14.01 -5.80
N ILE A 443 -1.54 -13.13 -6.78
CA ILE A 443 -2.62 -12.53 -7.56
C ILE A 443 -2.51 -12.98 -9.01
N GLY A 444 -3.55 -13.62 -9.55
CA GLY A 444 -3.61 -14.14 -10.92
C GLY A 444 -4.81 -13.61 -11.71
N HIS A 445 -4.65 -13.35 -13.01
CA HIS A 445 -5.73 -12.97 -13.94
C HIS A 445 -6.60 -11.79 -13.47
N ALA A 446 -6.05 -10.87 -12.68
CA ALA A 446 -6.82 -9.82 -12.02
C ALA A 446 -6.83 -8.52 -12.82
N THR A 447 -7.82 -7.67 -12.54
CA THR A 447 -7.79 -6.27 -12.95
C THR A 447 -7.96 -5.36 -11.73
N ASN A 448 -7.22 -4.26 -11.63
CA ASN A 448 -7.37 -3.25 -10.58
C ASN A 448 -7.14 -3.81 -9.17
N VAL A 449 -5.87 -4.05 -8.82
CA VAL A 449 -5.46 -4.53 -7.49
C VAL A 449 -4.56 -3.50 -6.81
N ARG A 450 -4.86 -3.16 -5.55
CA ARG A 450 -4.03 -2.26 -4.73
C ARG A 450 -3.59 -2.96 -3.45
N ILE A 451 -2.29 -2.92 -3.15
CA ILE A 451 -1.71 -3.45 -1.92
C ILE A 451 -0.94 -2.31 -1.26
N ARG A 452 -1.31 -1.92 -0.03
CA ARG A 452 -0.78 -0.71 0.60
C ARG A 452 -0.57 -0.83 2.10
N ASP A 453 0.35 -0.03 2.61
CA ASP A 453 0.56 0.17 4.06
C ASP A 453 0.88 -1.12 4.84
N ALA A 454 1.42 -2.16 4.17
CA ALA A 454 1.61 -3.49 4.72
C ALA A 454 3.10 -3.83 4.96
N GLN A 455 3.37 -4.66 5.97
CA GLN A 455 4.71 -5.16 6.27
C GLN A 455 4.77 -6.67 6.01
N PHE A 456 5.71 -7.13 5.18
CA PHE A 456 5.95 -8.53 4.84
C PHE A 456 7.24 -9.01 5.49
N LYS A 457 7.18 -10.11 6.26
CA LYS A 457 8.32 -10.60 7.05
C LYS A 457 8.65 -12.05 6.77
N ASP A 458 9.95 -12.33 6.80
CA ASP A 458 10.52 -13.68 6.84
C ASP A 458 9.95 -14.61 5.76
N ILE A 459 9.98 -14.19 4.50
CA ILE A 459 9.49 -15.01 3.39
C ILE A 459 10.47 -16.16 3.11
N PRO A 460 10.04 -17.44 3.12
CA PRO A 460 10.90 -18.57 2.76
C PRO A 460 10.84 -18.83 1.26
N GLY A 461 11.96 -18.68 0.57
CA GLY A 461 12.22 -19.21 -0.78
C GLY A 461 11.44 -18.60 -1.95
N TYR A 462 10.18 -18.19 -1.82
CA TYR A 462 9.38 -17.61 -2.92
C TYR A 462 9.15 -16.10 -2.74
N HIS A 463 7.93 -15.60 -2.91
CA HIS A 463 7.66 -14.18 -3.15
C HIS A 463 6.80 -13.56 -2.04
N GLY A 464 7.08 -12.29 -1.71
CA GLY A 464 6.20 -11.51 -0.85
C GLY A 464 4.88 -11.23 -1.57
N ILE A 465 4.98 -10.71 -2.79
CA ILE A 465 3.84 -10.51 -3.69
C ILE A 465 4.20 -11.08 -5.05
N GLU A 466 3.32 -11.91 -5.59
CA GLU A 466 3.41 -12.36 -6.97
C GLU A 466 2.18 -11.85 -7.73
N PHE A 467 2.40 -10.96 -8.70
CA PHE A 467 1.41 -10.61 -9.72
C PHE A 467 1.65 -11.46 -10.94
N ASN A 468 0.64 -12.23 -11.31
CA ASN A 468 0.58 -13.00 -12.53
C ASN A 468 -0.61 -12.52 -13.38
N SER A 469 -0.40 -12.28 -14.67
CA SER A 469 -1.49 -11.93 -15.61
C SER A 469 -2.42 -10.82 -15.07
N THR A 470 -1.84 -9.75 -14.53
CA THR A 470 -2.61 -8.71 -13.84
C THR A 470 -2.61 -7.41 -14.64
N HIS A 471 -3.81 -6.88 -14.90
CA HIS A 471 -4.02 -5.61 -15.57
C HIS A 471 -4.31 -4.54 -14.51
N THR A 472 -3.40 -3.58 -14.34
CA THR A 472 -3.47 -2.55 -13.30
C THR A 472 -3.27 -3.10 -11.89
N ALA A 473 -2.03 -2.98 -11.40
CA ALA A 473 -1.66 -3.29 -10.02
C ALA A 473 -0.89 -2.11 -9.40
N ILE A 474 -1.17 -1.79 -8.14
CA ILE A 474 -0.51 -0.72 -7.39
C ILE A 474 -0.01 -1.29 -6.06
N VAL A 475 1.28 -1.17 -5.81
CA VAL A 475 1.88 -1.45 -4.49
C VAL A 475 2.45 -0.14 -3.95
N GLU A 476 2.04 0.27 -2.76
CA GLU A 476 2.48 1.54 -2.19
C GLU A 476 2.74 1.47 -0.68
N ASN A 477 3.77 2.18 -0.21
CA ASN A 477 4.07 2.31 1.22
C ASN A 477 4.15 0.95 1.96
N CYS A 478 4.69 -0.07 1.29
CA CYS A 478 4.88 -1.40 1.86
C CYS A 478 6.33 -1.63 2.28
N ARG A 479 6.55 -2.53 3.23
CA ARG A 479 7.88 -2.92 3.73
C ARG A 479 8.12 -4.41 3.54
N PHE A 480 9.23 -4.79 2.91
CA PHE A 480 9.64 -6.18 2.69
C PHE A 480 10.90 -6.46 3.50
N GLU A 481 10.76 -7.25 4.57
CA GLU A 481 11.74 -7.32 5.66
C GLU A 481 12.01 -8.75 6.10
N GLY A 482 12.87 -9.43 5.36
CA GLY A 482 13.26 -10.79 5.68
C GLY A 482 12.91 -11.74 4.55
N PHE A 483 13.96 -12.32 3.99
CA PHE A 483 13.90 -13.46 3.11
C PHE A 483 14.85 -14.54 3.63
N THR A 484 14.39 -15.78 3.62
CA THR A 484 15.22 -16.95 3.91
C THR A 484 15.39 -17.72 2.60
N ASP A 485 16.62 -17.77 2.09
CA ASP A 485 16.94 -18.71 1.01
C ASP A 485 17.01 -20.11 1.61
N THR A 486 16.10 -20.96 1.17
CA THR A 486 15.96 -22.34 1.64
C THR A 486 16.74 -23.32 0.74
N GLY A 487 17.55 -22.77 -0.18
CA GLY A 487 18.36 -23.47 -1.16
C GLY A 487 17.88 -23.20 -2.59
N GLY A 488 18.78 -22.70 -3.43
CA GLY A 488 18.54 -22.55 -4.88
C GLY A 488 17.51 -21.49 -5.24
N ARG A 489 17.24 -20.52 -4.35
CA ARG A 489 16.26 -19.44 -4.56
C ARG A 489 16.88 -18.05 -4.43
N ASP A 490 18.19 -17.97 -4.66
CA ASP A 490 19.01 -16.76 -4.70
C ASP A 490 18.62 -15.76 -5.80
N PHE A 491 17.60 -16.07 -6.60
CA PHE A 491 17.07 -15.20 -7.65
C PHE A 491 15.68 -14.62 -7.33
N SER A 492 15.12 -14.93 -6.16
CA SER A 492 13.72 -14.58 -5.86
C SER A 492 13.51 -13.08 -5.64
N GLU A 493 12.41 -12.57 -6.20
CA GLU A 493 11.95 -11.20 -6.05
C GLU A 493 10.98 -11.04 -4.88
N ALA A 494 11.10 -9.94 -4.13
CA ALA A 494 10.12 -9.56 -3.13
C ALA A 494 8.74 -9.29 -3.76
N ILE A 495 8.74 -8.62 -4.92
CA ILE A 495 7.58 -8.46 -5.80
C ILE A 495 7.93 -9.05 -7.17
N GLN A 496 7.26 -10.14 -7.52
CA GLN A 496 7.36 -10.74 -8.84
C GLN A 496 6.24 -10.24 -9.75
N ILE A 497 6.58 -9.83 -10.97
CA ILE A 497 5.66 -9.44 -12.03
C ILE A 497 5.81 -10.44 -13.18
N ASP A 498 4.93 -11.43 -13.25
CA ASP A 498 5.05 -12.55 -14.19
C ASP A 498 3.77 -12.77 -15.02
N LEU A 499 3.80 -13.74 -15.93
CA LEU A 499 2.75 -14.08 -16.88
C LEU A 499 2.18 -15.49 -16.63
N ALA A 500 0.98 -15.77 -17.12
CA ALA A 500 0.34 -17.10 -16.94
C ALA A 500 1.00 -18.17 -17.82
N LYS A 501 2.26 -18.52 -17.51
CA LYS A 501 3.09 -19.45 -18.30
C LYS A 501 2.77 -20.91 -18.02
N GLY A 502 2.61 -21.27 -16.74
CA GLY A 502 2.48 -22.67 -16.33
C GLY A 502 2.38 -22.82 -14.82
N SER A 503 1.98 -24.01 -14.37
CA SER A 503 1.80 -24.34 -12.95
C SER A 503 3.09 -24.32 -12.14
N GLY A 504 4.25 -24.44 -12.81
CA GLY A 504 5.56 -24.31 -12.18
C GLY A 504 5.96 -22.86 -11.89
N GLN A 505 5.34 -21.89 -12.57
CA GLN A 505 5.55 -20.46 -12.36
C GLN A 505 4.47 -19.91 -11.42
N PHE A 506 3.19 -20.17 -11.73
CA PHE A 506 2.05 -19.78 -10.91
C PHE A 506 1.11 -20.97 -10.69
N GLY A 507 1.25 -21.67 -9.57
CA GLY A 507 0.48 -22.89 -9.30
C GLY A 507 -0.90 -22.68 -8.66
N SER A 508 -1.31 -21.44 -8.40
CA SER A 508 -2.45 -21.16 -7.51
C SER A 508 -3.82 -21.46 -8.14
N PHE A 509 -4.05 -21.05 -9.40
CA PHE A 509 -5.28 -21.27 -10.18
C PHE A 509 -5.13 -20.69 -11.60
N GLY A 510 -6.16 -20.85 -12.45
CA GLY A 510 -6.28 -20.14 -13.73
C GLY A 510 -5.70 -20.87 -14.95
N VAL A 511 -5.93 -20.29 -16.12
CA VAL A 511 -5.50 -20.82 -17.42
C VAL A 511 -4.12 -20.29 -17.77
N TYR A 512 -3.21 -21.18 -18.16
CA TYR A 512 -1.85 -20.82 -18.60
C TYR A 512 -1.82 -20.31 -20.06
N ASP A 513 -2.43 -19.16 -20.31
CA ASP A 513 -2.60 -18.55 -21.63
C ASP A 513 -1.51 -17.53 -22.03
N SER A 514 -0.42 -17.48 -21.25
CA SER A 514 0.71 -16.56 -21.42
C SER A 514 0.34 -15.07 -21.33
N THR A 515 -0.75 -14.71 -20.64
CA THR A 515 -1.12 -13.32 -20.43
C THR A 515 -0.08 -12.59 -19.58
N PRO A 516 0.49 -11.46 -20.04
CA PRO A 516 1.47 -10.70 -19.25
C PRO A 516 0.80 -9.75 -18.24
N CYS A 517 1.51 -9.31 -17.21
CA CYS A 517 1.11 -8.12 -16.44
C CYS A 517 1.27 -6.81 -17.23
N VAL A 518 0.35 -5.86 -16.99
CA VAL A 518 0.30 -4.54 -17.63
C VAL A 518 -0.13 -3.47 -16.60
N PHE A 519 0.39 -2.24 -16.69
CA PHE A 519 0.05 -1.11 -15.79
C PHE A 519 0.36 -1.40 -14.32
N VAL A 520 1.59 -1.80 -14.01
CA VAL A 520 2.01 -2.07 -12.62
C VAL A 520 2.79 -0.88 -12.07
N SER A 521 2.40 -0.39 -10.90
CA SER A 521 3.12 0.67 -10.19
C SER A 521 3.57 0.20 -8.81
N VAL A 522 4.84 0.43 -8.48
CA VAL A 522 5.40 0.19 -7.14
C VAL A 522 6.03 1.47 -6.63
N THR A 523 5.47 2.03 -5.54
CA THR A 523 5.85 3.36 -5.06
C THR A 523 6.13 3.40 -3.56
N ASN A 524 7.11 4.21 -3.14
CA ASN A 524 7.36 4.50 -1.73
C ASN A 524 7.52 3.25 -0.83
N CYS A 525 7.99 2.14 -1.38
CA CYS A 525 8.18 0.90 -0.64
C CYS A 525 9.63 0.75 -0.15
N TYR A 526 9.82 -0.04 0.90
CA TYR A 526 11.12 -0.43 1.43
C TYR A 526 11.38 -1.91 1.18
N PHE A 527 12.60 -2.24 0.74
CA PHE A 527 13.08 -3.60 0.52
C PHE A 527 14.40 -3.80 1.24
N GLY A 528 14.47 -4.75 2.17
CA GLY A 528 15.73 -5.07 2.84
C GLY A 528 15.72 -6.40 3.59
N ALA A 529 16.85 -6.70 4.23
CA ALA A 529 17.07 -7.93 5.00
C ALA A 529 16.90 -9.23 4.16
N GLY A 530 18.00 -9.69 3.58
CA GLY A 530 18.13 -11.05 3.03
C GLY A 530 17.54 -11.27 1.63
N TRP A 531 16.73 -10.34 1.10
CA TRP A 531 16.16 -10.48 -0.24
C TRP A 531 17.24 -10.53 -1.32
N PRO A 532 17.17 -11.48 -2.27
CA PRO A 532 18.06 -11.46 -3.41
C PRO A 532 17.70 -10.36 -4.40
N ARG A 533 16.40 -10.18 -4.68
CA ARG A 533 15.91 -9.15 -5.58
C ARG A 533 14.70 -8.42 -5.01
N GLY A 534 14.58 -7.13 -5.35
CA GLY A 534 13.45 -6.31 -4.91
C GLY A 534 12.23 -6.54 -5.80
N ILE A 535 12.30 -6.07 -7.04
CA ILE A 535 11.19 -6.12 -8.00
C ILE A 535 11.70 -6.72 -9.31
N GLY A 536 10.96 -7.64 -9.92
CA GLY A 536 11.38 -8.18 -11.21
C GLY A 536 10.54 -9.35 -11.72
N SER A 537 11.12 -10.05 -12.68
CA SER A 537 10.57 -11.27 -13.26
C SER A 537 11.71 -12.21 -13.67
N HIS A 538 11.41 -13.51 -13.74
CA HIS A 538 12.39 -14.51 -14.19
C HIS A 538 11.77 -15.60 -15.08
N SER A 539 10.58 -15.35 -15.62
CA SER A 539 9.99 -16.17 -16.67
C SER A 539 9.64 -15.32 -17.89
N THR A 540 9.69 -15.92 -19.08
CA THR A 540 9.35 -15.28 -20.35
C THR A 540 8.59 -16.22 -21.27
N VAL A 541 7.81 -15.65 -22.19
CA VAL A 541 7.26 -16.31 -23.37
C VAL A 541 7.53 -15.40 -24.57
N ASN A 542 8.08 -15.95 -25.65
CA ASN A 542 8.40 -15.19 -26.85
C ASN A 542 7.12 -14.56 -27.44
N GLY A 543 7.18 -13.25 -27.71
CA GLY A 543 6.03 -12.47 -28.17
C GLY A 543 5.06 -12.02 -27.08
N LYS A 544 5.35 -12.27 -25.80
CA LYS A 544 4.54 -11.84 -24.65
C LYS A 544 5.37 -11.02 -23.68
N THR A 545 5.09 -9.72 -23.62
CA THR A 545 5.90 -8.73 -22.90
C THR A 545 5.09 -8.08 -21.79
N HIS A 546 5.71 -7.92 -20.62
CA HIS A 546 5.16 -7.06 -19.56
C HIS A 546 5.29 -5.61 -19.97
N LYS A 547 4.28 -4.78 -19.72
CA LYS A 547 4.33 -3.39 -20.20
C LYS A 547 3.71 -2.38 -19.26
N ASP A 548 4.14 -1.12 -19.41
CA ASP A 548 3.64 0.02 -18.66
C ASP A 548 3.93 -0.15 -17.15
N ILE A 549 5.21 -0.26 -16.80
CA ILE A 549 5.67 -0.53 -15.43
C ILE A 549 6.34 0.72 -14.85
N ASN A 550 5.85 1.20 -13.70
CA ASN A 550 6.40 2.34 -12.98
C ASN A 550 6.96 1.93 -11.61
N ILE A 551 8.24 2.20 -11.35
CA ILE A 551 8.90 1.92 -10.08
C ILE A 551 9.51 3.22 -9.56
N GLU A 552 8.89 3.82 -8.54
CA GLU A 552 9.20 5.18 -8.14
C GLU A 552 9.34 5.40 -6.63
N GLY A 553 10.36 6.15 -6.20
CA GLY A 553 10.47 6.60 -4.81
C GLY A 553 10.72 5.48 -3.79
N ASN A 554 11.17 4.30 -4.23
CA ASN A 554 11.41 3.16 -3.35
C ASN A 554 12.82 3.18 -2.75
N TYR A 555 13.00 2.50 -1.62
CA TYR A 555 14.29 2.32 -0.96
C TYR A 555 14.67 0.83 -0.93
N PHE A 556 15.77 0.49 -1.60
CA PHE A 556 16.35 -0.85 -1.61
C PHE A 556 17.65 -0.83 -0.80
N TYR A 557 17.74 -1.71 0.20
CA TYR A 557 18.85 -1.73 1.14
C TYR A 557 19.35 -3.15 1.37
N THR A 558 20.64 -3.42 1.12
CA THR A 558 21.31 -4.71 1.43
C THR A 558 20.73 -5.94 0.72
N LEU A 559 20.23 -5.79 -0.51
CA LEU A 559 19.79 -6.92 -1.33
C LEU A 559 21.01 -7.71 -1.86
N GLN A 560 20.90 -9.03 -1.90
CA GLN A 560 22.05 -9.89 -2.25
C GLN A 560 22.44 -9.82 -3.74
N GLN A 561 21.45 -9.73 -4.64
CA GLN A 561 21.69 -9.60 -6.08
C GLN A 561 21.39 -8.18 -6.54
N MET A 562 20.16 -7.84 -6.94
CA MET A 562 19.87 -6.55 -7.57
C MET A 562 18.55 -5.95 -7.11
N ALA A 563 18.47 -4.62 -7.05
CA ALA A 563 17.24 -3.93 -6.65
C ALA A 563 16.09 -4.20 -7.62
N ILE A 564 16.33 -4.02 -8.92
CA ILE A 564 15.31 -4.16 -9.96
C ILE A 564 15.84 -5.06 -11.08
N ALA A 565 15.07 -6.11 -11.40
CA ALA A 565 15.43 -7.17 -12.34
C ALA A 565 14.34 -7.34 -13.41
N SER A 566 14.25 -6.40 -14.35
CA SER A 566 13.34 -6.52 -15.49
C SER A 566 13.79 -7.66 -16.42
N TYR A 567 12.82 -8.45 -16.88
CA TYR A 567 13.04 -9.49 -17.89
C TYR A 567 11.88 -9.52 -18.90
N ASN A 568 12.17 -9.06 -20.12
CA ASN A 568 11.22 -8.87 -21.23
C ASN A 568 10.10 -7.86 -20.93
N TRP A 569 10.47 -6.60 -20.64
CA TRP A 569 9.51 -5.52 -20.32
C TRP A 569 9.61 -4.35 -21.31
N ASP A 570 8.47 -3.73 -21.61
CA ASP A 570 8.32 -2.52 -22.45
C ASP A 570 7.68 -1.37 -21.67
N ASN A 571 7.94 -0.13 -22.10
CA ASN A 571 7.42 1.09 -21.47
C ASN A 571 7.62 1.09 -19.94
N VAL A 572 8.89 1.15 -19.52
CA VAL A 572 9.31 1.06 -18.13
C VAL A 572 9.84 2.41 -17.65
N THR A 573 9.35 2.89 -16.51
CA THR A 573 9.89 4.05 -15.81
C THR A 573 10.43 3.62 -14.45
N ILE A 574 11.70 3.90 -14.19
CA ILE A 574 12.36 3.68 -12.90
C ILE A 574 12.89 5.03 -12.42
N ALA A 575 12.18 5.65 -11.47
CA ALA A 575 12.38 7.04 -11.12
C ALA A 575 12.65 7.25 -9.62
N ASN A 576 13.58 8.12 -9.27
CA ASN A 576 13.72 8.65 -7.91
C ASN A 576 13.88 7.58 -6.80
N ASN A 577 14.41 6.40 -7.12
CA ASN A 577 14.65 5.35 -6.14
C ASN A 577 16.01 5.54 -5.46
N THR A 578 16.13 5.08 -4.22
CA THR A 578 17.41 4.96 -3.50
C THR A 578 17.80 3.49 -3.41
N ILE A 579 19.02 3.16 -3.85
CA ILE A 579 19.58 1.81 -3.84
C ILE A 579 20.93 1.86 -3.13
N ASP A 580 21.00 1.34 -1.91
CA ASP A 580 22.22 1.39 -1.09
C ASP A 580 22.64 -0.03 -0.67
N PHE A 581 23.93 -0.35 -0.82
CA PHE A 581 24.54 -1.62 -0.37
C PHE A 581 23.95 -2.89 -0.98
N CYS A 582 23.30 -2.80 -2.14
CA CYS A 582 22.80 -3.97 -2.87
C CYS A 582 23.92 -4.59 -3.73
N GLY A 583 23.84 -5.88 -4.06
CA GLY A 583 24.82 -6.54 -4.95
C GLY A 583 24.98 -5.87 -6.33
N ALA A 584 23.94 -5.20 -6.81
CA ALA A 584 23.82 -4.42 -8.03
C ALA A 584 22.57 -3.53 -7.97
N GLY A 585 22.43 -2.60 -8.91
CA GLY A 585 21.28 -1.69 -8.98
C GLY A 585 20.17 -2.19 -9.89
N ILE A 586 20.12 -1.66 -11.10
CA ILE A 586 19.00 -1.80 -12.04
C ILE A 586 19.43 -2.64 -13.24
N ARG A 587 18.66 -3.68 -13.56
CA ARG A 587 18.82 -4.47 -14.79
C ARG A 587 17.56 -4.41 -15.66
N ILE A 588 17.75 -4.05 -16.92
CA ILE A 588 16.78 -4.20 -18.02
C ILE A 588 17.36 -5.20 -19.01
N LYS A 589 16.57 -6.23 -19.34
CA LYS A 589 17.00 -7.29 -20.25
C LYS A 589 15.82 -7.80 -21.09
N ASN A 590 16.06 -8.07 -22.36
CA ASN A 590 15.14 -8.84 -23.20
C ASN A 590 15.29 -10.36 -22.94
N ILE A 591 14.52 -11.19 -23.66
CA ILE A 591 14.59 -12.66 -23.57
C ILE A 591 16.02 -13.13 -23.87
N ASN A 592 16.52 -14.11 -23.12
CA ASN A 592 17.80 -14.75 -23.47
C ASN A 592 17.62 -15.72 -24.64
N GLY A 593 18.12 -15.35 -25.82
CA GLY A 593 17.97 -16.14 -27.05
C GLY A 593 18.63 -17.52 -26.99
N SER A 594 19.62 -17.67 -26.10
CA SER A 594 20.39 -18.91 -25.92
C SER A 594 19.81 -19.84 -24.84
N VAL A 595 18.74 -19.47 -24.14
CA VAL A 595 18.12 -20.29 -23.09
C VAL A 595 16.80 -20.88 -23.59
N PRO A 596 16.74 -22.18 -23.94
CA PRO A 596 15.55 -22.79 -24.53
C PRO A 596 14.25 -22.55 -23.75
N ALA A 597 14.30 -22.61 -22.42
CA ALA A 597 13.14 -22.39 -21.56
C ALA A 597 12.56 -20.96 -21.65
N ASP A 598 13.40 -19.97 -21.98
CA ASP A 598 13.02 -18.56 -22.04
C ASP A 598 12.47 -18.18 -23.42
N THR A 599 12.83 -18.96 -24.45
CA THR A 599 12.47 -18.70 -25.86
C THR A 599 11.22 -19.45 -26.32
N GLN A 600 10.50 -20.11 -25.41
CA GLN A 600 9.24 -20.77 -25.71
C GLN A 600 8.19 -19.74 -26.16
N ASP A 601 7.52 -20.00 -27.29
CA ASP A 601 6.32 -19.24 -27.67
C ASP A 601 5.08 -19.71 -26.89
N SER A 602 3.92 -19.12 -27.17
CA SER A 602 2.66 -19.45 -26.49
C SER A 602 2.15 -20.87 -26.73
N THR A 603 2.75 -21.62 -27.67
CA THR A 603 2.45 -23.04 -27.90
C THR A 603 3.42 -23.96 -27.14
N GLY A 604 4.41 -23.39 -26.46
CA GLY A 604 5.51 -24.11 -25.81
C GLY A 604 6.67 -24.46 -26.76
N THR A 605 6.62 -24.01 -28.02
CA THR A 605 7.67 -24.29 -29.01
C THR A 605 8.90 -23.43 -28.73
N VAL A 606 10.07 -24.06 -28.57
CA VAL A 606 11.36 -23.37 -28.39
C VAL A 606 11.76 -22.67 -29.67
N THR A 607 11.88 -21.34 -29.64
CA THR A 607 12.24 -20.54 -30.82
C THR A 607 13.73 -20.30 -30.97
N ASN A 608 14.53 -20.45 -29.88
CA ASN A 608 15.94 -20.05 -29.80
C ASN A 608 16.18 -18.59 -30.24
N ARG A 609 15.17 -17.75 -30.02
CA ARG A 609 15.16 -16.34 -30.42
C ARG A 609 14.79 -15.46 -29.26
N SER A 610 15.52 -14.35 -29.16
CA SER A 610 15.17 -13.22 -28.34
C SER A 610 14.15 -12.33 -29.07
N MET A 611 13.82 -11.18 -28.49
CA MET A 611 12.97 -10.16 -29.09
C MET A 611 13.45 -8.76 -28.71
N ALA A 612 13.02 -7.77 -29.49
CA ALA A 612 13.31 -6.37 -29.19
C ALA A 612 12.36 -5.85 -28.10
N ASN A 613 12.86 -4.96 -27.25
CA ASN A 613 12.08 -4.21 -26.27
C ASN A 613 12.18 -2.70 -26.51
N TYR A 614 11.26 -1.92 -25.94
CA TYR A 614 11.07 -0.52 -26.27
C TYR A 614 10.71 0.35 -25.05
N GLY A 615 11.22 1.59 -25.04
CA GLY A 615 10.73 2.64 -24.16
C GLY A 615 11.16 2.45 -22.71
N ILE A 616 12.43 2.70 -22.42
CA ILE A 616 13.00 2.53 -21.08
C ILE A 616 13.45 3.90 -20.56
N THR A 617 12.95 4.31 -19.40
CA THR A 617 13.36 5.54 -18.72
C THR A 617 13.88 5.23 -17.32
N ILE A 618 15.14 5.58 -17.05
CA ILE A 618 15.78 5.44 -15.75
C ILE A 618 16.26 6.83 -15.30
N THR A 619 15.56 7.43 -14.33
CA THR A 619 15.75 8.86 -14.03
C THR A 619 15.84 9.18 -12.54
N GLY A 620 16.74 10.10 -12.15
CA GLY A 620 16.77 10.64 -10.79
C GLY A 620 17.09 9.62 -9.68
N ASN A 621 17.57 8.42 -10.01
CA ASN A 621 17.87 7.40 -9.01
C ASN A 621 19.21 7.70 -8.32
N THR A 622 19.29 7.34 -7.04
CA THR A 622 20.52 7.42 -6.26
C THR A 622 20.99 6.00 -5.92
N ILE A 623 22.17 5.62 -6.41
CA ILE A 623 22.72 4.27 -6.29
C ILE A 623 24.10 4.35 -5.63
N ARG A 624 24.29 3.67 -4.50
CA ARG A 624 25.57 3.73 -3.76
C ARG A 624 26.05 2.38 -3.27
N SER A 625 27.37 2.26 -3.24
CA SER A 625 28.08 1.13 -2.63
C SER A 625 27.53 -0.22 -3.10
N THR A 626 27.33 -0.38 -4.42
CA THR A 626 26.85 -1.67 -4.93
C THR A 626 27.97 -2.70 -4.95
N GLY A 627 27.62 -3.97 -4.75
CA GLY A 627 28.55 -5.09 -4.85
C GLY A 627 29.04 -5.37 -6.27
N SER A 628 29.56 -6.59 -6.48
CA SER A 628 30.16 -7.04 -7.74
C SER A 628 29.22 -7.88 -8.62
N TYR A 629 27.92 -7.95 -8.29
CA TYR A 629 27.00 -8.87 -8.99
C TYR A 629 26.76 -8.44 -10.44
N ALA A 630 26.59 -7.14 -10.67
CA ALA A 630 26.35 -6.52 -11.98
C ALA A 630 26.58 -4.99 -11.88
N PRO A 631 26.62 -4.26 -13.01
CA PRO A 631 26.68 -2.79 -13.01
C PRO A 631 25.59 -2.13 -12.16
N ALA A 632 25.83 -0.88 -11.75
CA ALA A 632 24.82 -0.10 -11.05
C ALA A 632 23.56 0.12 -11.93
N ILE A 633 23.73 0.39 -13.22
CA ILE A 633 22.66 0.34 -14.23
C ILE A 633 23.12 -0.49 -15.41
N ARG A 634 22.37 -1.54 -15.76
CA ARG A 634 22.60 -2.38 -16.93
C ARG A 634 21.37 -2.45 -17.80
N VAL A 635 21.51 -2.07 -19.07
CA VAL A 635 20.47 -2.22 -20.09
C VAL A 635 21.08 -3.04 -21.23
N ALA A 636 20.63 -4.27 -21.38
CA ALA A 636 21.24 -5.23 -22.31
C ALA A 636 20.18 -5.91 -23.19
N GLY A 637 20.26 -5.68 -24.49
CA GLY A 637 19.65 -6.56 -25.49
C GLY A 637 20.42 -7.89 -25.59
N ASP A 638 20.15 -8.64 -26.64
CA ASP A 638 20.74 -9.97 -26.86
C ASP A 638 20.88 -10.27 -28.36
N THR A 639 21.50 -11.39 -28.69
CA THR A 639 21.61 -11.91 -30.05
C THR A 639 20.93 -13.27 -30.16
N ASP A 640 20.18 -13.47 -31.24
CA ASP A 640 19.66 -14.79 -31.60
C ASP A 640 20.82 -15.74 -31.95
N THR A 641 20.57 -17.06 -31.93
CA THR A 641 21.59 -18.06 -32.27
C THR A 641 22.11 -17.97 -33.70
N ASP A 642 21.37 -17.30 -34.60
CA ASP A 642 21.77 -17.02 -35.98
C ASP A 642 22.57 -15.72 -36.14
N GLY A 643 22.86 -15.02 -35.04
CA GLY A 643 23.60 -13.76 -35.00
C GLY A 643 22.73 -12.51 -35.17
N THR A 644 21.40 -12.66 -35.32
CA THR A 644 20.49 -11.50 -35.40
C THR A 644 20.46 -10.75 -34.07
N GLU A 645 20.86 -9.48 -34.08
CA GLU A 645 20.81 -8.62 -32.89
C GLU A 645 19.36 -8.25 -32.53
N ARG A 646 19.04 -8.31 -31.25
CA ARG A 646 17.75 -7.94 -30.66
C ARG A 646 17.97 -6.81 -29.68
N TRP A 647 17.62 -5.60 -30.13
CA TRP A 647 17.93 -4.39 -29.39
C TRP A 647 16.91 -4.03 -28.32
N ILE A 648 17.39 -3.31 -27.30
CA ILE A 648 16.53 -2.45 -26.49
C ILE A 648 16.53 -1.05 -27.12
N ASN A 649 15.35 -0.59 -27.50
CA ASN A 649 15.16 0.64 -28.26
C ASN A 649 14.63 1.77 -27.36
N TYR A 650 14.99 3.00 -27.68
CA TYR A 650 14.45 4.21 -27.04
C TYR A 650 14.70 4.23 -25.53
N VAL A 651 15.99 4.17 -25.16
CA VAL A 651 16.45 4.17 -23.78
C VAL A 651 16.83 5.59 -23.36
N THR A 652 16.35 6.05 -22.21
CA THR A 652 16.73 7.32 -21.58
C THR A 652 17.25 7.04 -20.17
N ILE A 653 18.50 7.41 -19.90
CA ILE A 653 19.12 7.33 -18.57
C ILE A 653 19.57 8.73 -18.18
N THR A 654 18.87 9.39 -17.26
CA THR A 654 19.09 10.81 -16.99
C THR A 654 19.06 11.19 -15.51
N GLY A 655 19.92 12.13 -15.11
CA GLY A 655 19.88 12.71 -13.76
C GLY A 655 20.15 11.72 -12.61
N ASN A 656 20.75 10.56 -12.87
CA ASN A 656 21.05 9.58 -11.83
C ASN A 656 22.35 9.93 -11.11
N THR A 657 22.43 9.62 -9.82
CA THR A 657 23.65 9.71 -9.01
C THR A 657 24.14 8.32 -8.66
N ILE A 658 25.36 7.96 -9.09
CA ILE A 658 25.99 6.67 -8.83
C ILE A 658 27.31 6.91 -8.09
N ASN A 659 27.49 6.29 -6.92
CA ASN A 659 28.74 6.42 -6.17
C ASN A 659 29.13 5.11 -5.48
N GLY A 660 30.20 4.48 -5.96
CA GLY A 660 30.72 3.23 -5.38
C GLY A 660 30.11 2.00 -6.03
N THR A 661 30.92 1.29 -6.81
CA THR A 661 30.63 -0.06 -7.33
C THR A 661 31.86 -0.94 -7.07
N ASP A 662 31.67 -2.12 -6.46
CA ASP A 662 32.78 -2.95 -6.00
C ASP A 662 33.31 -3.94 -7.07
N GLY A 663 32.55 -4.20 -8.13
CA GLY A 663 32.98 -5.05 -9.24
C GLY A 663 34.16 -4.47 -10.02
N THR A 664 34.84 -5.30 -10.83
CA THR A 664 35.91 -4.86 -11.74
C THR A 664 35.50 -5.04 -13.20
N GLY A 665 36.03 -4.23 -14.11
CA GLY A 665 35.68 -4.34 -15.53
C GLY A 665 34.19 -4.09 -15.76
N ASP A 666 33.53 -4.95 -16.55
CA ASP A 666 32.12 -4.79 -16.90
C ASP A 666 31.21 -4.76 -15.66
N THR A 667 31.33 -5.72 -14.73
CA THR A 667 30.46 -5.80 -13.55
C THR A 667 30.65 -4.63 -12.58
N GLY A 668 31.79 -3.95 -12.65
CA GLY A 668 32.09 -2.73 -11.90
C GLY A 668 31.56 -1.45 -12.53
N SER A 669 30.85 -1.51 -13.65
CA SER A 669 30.50 -0.29 -14.38
C SER A 669 29.40 0.52 -13.68
N GLY A 670 29.44 1.85 -13.81
CA GLY A 670 28.35 2.71 -13.38
C GLY A 670 27.11 2.52 -14.26
N ILE A 671 27.24 2.78 -15.55
CA ILE A 671 26.18 2.53 -16.55
C ILE A 671 26.75 1.65 -17.66
N GLN A 672 26.08 0.54 -17.94
CA GLN A 672 26.40 -0.34 -19.06
C GLN A 672 25.18 -0.50 -19.99
N LEU A 673 25.41 -0.22 -21.27
CA LEU A 673 24.49 -0.40 -22.38
C LEU A 673 25.08 -1.41 -23.35
N SER A 674 24.32 -2.45 -23.72
CA SER A 674 24.73 -3.41 -24.75
C SER A 674 23.56 -3.75 -25.66
N TYR A 675 23.76 -3.82 -26.99
CA TYR A 675 22.69 -4.10 -27.94
C TYR A 675 21.52 -3.13 -27.80
N VAL A 676 21.83 -1.83 -27.93
CA VAL A 676 20.85 -0.75 -27.79
C VAL A 676 20.79 0.11 -29.06
N TRP A 677 19.59 0.62 -29.34
CA TRP A 677 19.38 1.56 -30.46
C TRP A 677 18.56 2.77 -30.04
N GLY A 678 19.04 3.97 -30.36
CA GLY A 678 18.35 5.22 -29.97
C GLY A 678 18.38 5.45 -28.46
N ALA A 679 19.57 5.42 -27.87
CA ALA A 679 19.75 5.62 -26.43
C ALA A 679 20.29 7.03 -26.11
N THR A 680 19.81 7.64 -25.02
CA THR A 680 20.32 8.90 -24.47
C THR A 680 20.72 8.70 -23.02
N VAL A 681 21.98 8.98 -22.70
CA VAL A 681 22.56 8.96 -21.35
C VAL A 681 23.04 10.36 -21.01
N THR A 682 22.31 11.09 -20.17
CA THR A 682 22.59 12.52 -19.97
C THR A 682 22.44 13.02 -18.54
N GLY A 683 23.27 13.99 -18.14
CA GLY A 683 23.13 14.65 -16.85
C GLY A 683 23.33 13.73 -15.63
N ASN A 684 24.02 12.59 -15.78
CA ASN A 684 24.29 11.68 -14.67
C ASN A 684 25.58 12.07 -13.93
N SER A 685 25.60 11.88 -12.62
CA SER A 685 26.78 12.07 -11.77
C SER A 685 27.28 10.71 -11.30
N ILE A 686 28.46 10.29 -11.78
CA ILE A 686 29.02 8.95 -11.58
C ILE A 686 30.40 9.08 -10.93
N ALA A 687 30.59 8.40 -9.80
CA ALA A 687 31.84 8.42 -9.07
C ALA A 687 32.22 7.04 -8.54
N SER A 688 33.52 6.83 -8.35
CA SER A 688 34.08 5.69 -7.60
C SER A 688 33.63 4.33 -8.16
N THR A 689 33.67 4.16 -9.48
CA THR A 689 33.28 2.90 -10.11
C THR A 689 34.46 1.95 -10.15
N GLY A 690 34.34 0.69 -9.71
CA GLY A 690 35.43 -0.29 -9.85
C GLY A 690 35.70 -0.71 -11.31
N GLY A 691 34.74 -0.46 -12.20
CA GLY A 691 34.83 -0.65 -13.64
C GLY A 691 34.80 0.65 -14.44
N ASN A 692 34.07 0.63 -15.56
CA ASN A 692 33.88 1.81 -16.40
C ASN A 692 32.91 2.81 -15.76
N GLY A 693 33.05 4.11 -16.02
CA GLY A 693 32.02 5.08 -15.64
C GLY A 693 30.73 4.82 -16.44
N ILE A 694 30.83 4.98 -17.76
CA ILE A 694 29.78 4.65 -18.73
C ILE A 694 30.38 3.78 -19.85
N GLN A 695 29.67 2.71 -20.21
CA GLN A 695 29.98 1.86 -21.35
C GLN A 695 28.75 1.71 -22.24
N ALA A 696 28.91 1.97 -23.53
CA ALA A 696 27.97 1.59 -24.56
C ALA A 696 28.66 0.66 -25.55
N ALA A 697 28.12 -0.53 -25.75
CA ALA A 697 28.68 -1.58 -26.59
C ALA A 697 27.64 -2.12 -27.60
N TYR A 698 28.07 -2.40 -28.83
CA TYR A 698 27.30 -3.10 -29.86
C TYR A 698 25.92 -2.47 -30.10
N GLY A 699 25.82 -1.48 -30.98
CA GLY A 699 24.53 -0.80 -31.19
C GLY A 699 24.61 0.42 -32.10
N GLY A 700 23.62 1.30 -32.00
CA GLY A 700 23.64 2.51 -32.80
C GLY A 700 22.73 3.64 -32.31
N ASN A 701 23.01 4.85 -32.81
CA ASN A 701 22.31 6.07 -32.43
C ASN A 701 22.30 6.27 -30.90
N VAL A 702 23.49 6.37 -30.31
CA VAL A 702 23.67 6.53 -28.85
C VAL A 702 24.27 7.89 -28.54
N ILE A 703 23.57 8.67 -27.72
CA ILE A 703 24.00 9.98 -27.24
C ILE A 703 24.39 9.84 -25.77
N ILE A 704 25.62 10.23 -25.44
CA ILE A 704 26.14 10.30 -24.08
C ILE A 704 26.58 11.75 -23.87
N SER A 705 25.80 12.54 -23.14
CA SER A 705 26.07 13.97 -23.00
C SER A 705 25.93 14.53 -21.61
N ASP A 706 26.72 15.55 -21.27
CA ASP A 706 26.56 16.34 -20.05
C ASP A 706 26.64 15.50 -18.76
N ASN A 707 27.35 14.36 -18.79
CA ASN A 707 27.58 13.54 -17.60
C ASN A 707 28.85 13.99 -16.87
N ILE A 708 28.85 13.86 -15.55
CA ILE A 708 30.01 14.07 -14.69
C ILE A 708 30.50 12.69 -14.23
N ILE A 709 31.71 12.31 -14.63
CA ILE A 709 32.29 10.99 -14.36
C ILE A 709 33.62 11.17 -13.65
N SER A 710 33.81 10.50 -12.53
CA SER A 710 35.06 10.56 -11.78
C SER A 710 35.47 9.28 -11.07
N SER A 711 36.78 9.13 -10.87
CA SER A 711 37.37 8.00 -10.13
C SER A 711 36.92 6.63 -10.67
N SER A 712 36.99 6.43 -11.99
CA SER A 712 36.67 5.14 -12.61
C SER A 712 37.88 4.21 -12.61
N GLY A 713 37.65 2.95 -12.24
CA GLY A 713 38.64 1.89 -12.15
C GLY A 713 39.17 1.42 -13.51
N ASN A 714 38.50 1.78 -14.61
CA ASN A 714 38.98 1.56 -15.97
C ASN A 714 38.77 2.80 -16.87
N TYR A 715 37.89 2.74 -17.87
CA TYR A 715 37.57 3.88 -18.74
C TYR A 715 36.51 4.75 -18.07
N ALA A 716 36.62 6.08 -18.13
CA ALA A 716 35.50 6.91 -17.69
C ALA A 716 34.32 6.79 -18.66
N LEU A 717 34.57 6.81 -19.97
CA LEU A 717 33.57 6.59 -21.00
C LEU A 717 34.12 5.66 -22.11
N LEU A 718 33.45 4.54 -22.35
CA LEU A 718 33.71 3.62 -23.45
C LEU A 718 32.53 3.58 -24.44
N SER A 719 32.77 3.96 -25.69
CA SER A 719 31.89 3.73 -26.84
C SER A 719 32.49 2.63 -27.72
N ARG A 720 31.96 1.43 -27.66
CA ARG A 720 32.46 0.24 -28.37
C ARG A 720 31.49 -0.23 -29.44
N MET A 721 31.93 -0.28 -30.70
CA MET A 721 31.17 -0.77 -31.84
C MET A 721 29.77 -0.14 -31.90
N ILE A 722 29.72 1.17 -31.68
CA ILE A 722 28.49 1.95 -31.80
C ILE A 722 28.53 2.72 -33.11
N ASN A 723 27.52 2.53 -33.95
CA ASN A 723 27.31 3.36 -35.12
C ASN A 723 26.53 4.62 -34.74
N MET A 724 26.96 5.79 -35.20
CA MET A 724 26.34 7.08 -34.86
C MET A 724 26.36 7.35 -33.35
N SER A 725 27.53 7.22 -32.71
CA SER A 725 27.71 7.65 -31.32
C SER A 725 27.98 9.15 -31.23
N LYS A 726 27.39 9.80 -30.23
CA LYS A 726 27.63 11.20 -29.90
C LYS A 726 28.02 11.35 -28.44
N LEU A 727 29.29 11.66 -28.19
CA LEU A 727 29.88 11.87 -26.88
C LEU A 727 30.13 13.38 -26.70
N GLN A 728 29.21 14.09 -26.06
CA GLN A 728 29.22 15.56 -26.04
C GLN A 728 29.19 16.18 -24.63
N GLY A 729 30.04 17.15 -24.32
CA GLY A 729 29.87 17.97 -23.12
C GLY A 729 30.09 17.23 -21.80
N ASN A 730 30.69 16.02 -21.83
CA ASN A 730 30.94 15.25 -20.62
C ASN A 730 32.14 15.82 -19.86
N ILE A 731 32.07 15.78 -18.53
CA ILE A 731 33.14 16.13 -17.61
C ILE A 731 33.72 14.84 -17.04
N VAL A 732 34.95 14.51 -17.43
CA VAL A 732 35.68 13.33 -16.96
C VAL A 732 36.83 13.78 -16.08
N LYS A 733 36.98 13.21 -14.88
CA LYS A 733 38.08 13.51 -13.95
C LYS A 733 38.59 12.25 -13.28
N THR A 734 39.88 11.96 -13.37
CA THR A 734 40.53 10.84 -12.65
C THR A 734 39.98 9.48 -13.11
N CYS A 735 40.71 8.77 -13.95
CA CYS A 735 40.39 7.38 -14.29
C CYS A 735 41.66 6.57 -14.55
N SER A 736 41.60 5.26 -14.27
CA SER A 736 42.77 4.38 -14.27
C SER A 736 43.38 4.15 -15.66
N THR A 737 42.60 4.28 -16.73
CA THR A 737 43.06 3.93 -18.09
C THR A 737 42.90 5.11 -19.06
N TYR A 738 41.72 5.27 -19.69
CA TYR A 738 41.44 6.33 -20.66
C TYR A 738 40.26 7.18 -20.20
N GLY A 739 40.31 8.48 -20.50
CA GLY A 739 39.18 9.37 -20.26
C GLY A 739 37.99 8.95 -21.13
N ILE A 740 38.15 9.07 -22.45
CA ILE A 740 37.16 8.65 -23.44
C ILE A 740 37.80 7.67 -24.43
N MET A 741 37.17 6.52 -24.64
CA MET A 741 37.56 5.52 -25.63
C MET A 741 36.45 5.34 -26.66
N VAL A 742 36.78 5.52 -27.93
CA VAL A 742 35.97 5.09 -29.08
C VAL A 742 36.67 3.90 -29.73
N SER A 743 35.98 2.75 -29.70
CA SER A 743 36.50 1.44 -30.11
C SER A 743 35.62 0.83 -31.21
N GLY A 744 36.01 0.99 -32.48
CA GLY A 744 35.22 0.52 -33.63
C GLY A 744 33.89 1.28 -33.84
N GLY A 745 33.24 1.02 -34.98
CA GLY A 745 31.97 1.65 -35.38
C GLY A 745 32.14 2.78 -36.40
N SER A 746 31.04 3.38 -36.84
CA SER A 746 31.06 4.47 -37.84
C SER A 746 30.32 5.71 -37.36
N TYR A 747 30.71 6.90 -37.84
CA TYR A 747 30.04 8.18 -37.55
C TYR A 747 30.10 8.61 -36.07
N ALA A 748 31.22 8.34 -35.40
CA ALA A 748 31.42 8.76 -34.01
C ALA A 748 31.74 10.26 -33.90
N MET A 749 31.06 10.95 -32.99
CA MET A 749 31.29 12.36 -32.68
C MET A 749 31.73 12.52 -31.23
N VAL A 750 32.94 13.04 -31.00
CA VAL A 750 33.50 13.33 -29.66
C VAL A 750 33.72 14.83 -29.56
N MET A 751 32.82 15.52 -28.86
CA MET A 751 32.70 16.98 -28.95
C MET A 751 32.63 17.65 -27.59
N ASP A 752 33.34 18.76 -27.43
CA ASP A 752 33.17 19.68 -26.29
C ASP A 752 33.31 19.02 -24.90
N ASN A 753 34.06 17.92 -24.81
CA ASN A 753 34.26 17.22 -23.53
C ASN A 753 35.40 17.88 -22.75
N PHE A 754 35.26 17.91 -21.42
CA PHE A 754 36.32 18.29 -20.50
C PHE A 754 36.94 17.03 -19.90
N VAL A 755 38.18 16.70 -20.27
CA VAL A 755 38.88 15.50 -19.80
C VAL A 755 40.07 15.88 -18.94
N ARG A 756 40.02 15.33 -17.72
CA ARG A 756 40.82 15.49 -16.52
C ARG A 756 41.66 14.30 -16.03
N ASP A 757 42.99 14.31 -15.97
CA ASP A 757 43.78 13.37 -15.14
C ASP A 757 43.51 11.85 -15.36
N ALA A 758 43.44 11.39 -16.61
CA ALA A 758 43.47 9.96 -16.95
C ALA A 758 44.91 9.45 -17.05
N THR A 759 45.16 8.16 -16.78
CA THR A 759 46.54 7.64 -16.73
C THR A 759 47.24 7.55 -18.08
N THR A 760 46.56 7.11 -19.15
CA THR A 760 47.23 6.79 -20.42
C THR A 760 46.82 7.73 -21.56
N TYR A 761 45.54 7.76 -21.91
CA TYR A 761 45.00 8.63 -22.96
C TYR A 761 43.86 9.49 -22.42
N GLY A 762 43.86 10.77 -22.75
CA GLY A 762 42.68 11.61 -22.49
C GLY A 762 41.51 11.15 -23.37
N ILE A 763 41.69 11.19 -24.68
CA ILE A 763 40.75 10.67 -25.68
C ILE A 763 41.49 9.72 -26.62
N ARG A 764 41.00 8.48 -26.76
CA ARG A 764 41.51 7.49 -27.70
C ARG A 764 40.44 7.09 -28.70
N VAL A 765 40.77 7.17 -29.99
CA VAL A 765 39.97 6.62 -31.08
C VAL A 765 40.80 5.52 -31.74
N SER A 766 40.30 4.29 -31.74
CA SER A 766 41.06 3.14 -32.22
C SER A 766 40.13 2.05 -32.68
N GLY A 767 40.53 1.30 -33.71
CA GLY A 767 39.85 0.04 -34.04
C GLY A 767 40.20 -1.12 -33.11
N TYR A 768 41.03 -0.89 -32.08
CA TYR A 768 41.39 -1.89 -31.09
C TYR A 768 40.19 -2.17 -30.18
N ASP A 769 39.74 -3.43 -30.13
CA ASP A 769 38.71 -3.87 -29.20
C ASP A 769 39.33 -4.27 -27.86
N PRO A 770 39.01 -3.59 -26.74
CA PRO A 770 39.58 -3.89 -25.43
C PRO A 770 39.27 -5.30 -24.89
N ASP A 771 38.25 -6.00 -25.42
CA ASP A 771 37.87 -7.35 -24.97
C ASP A 771 38.22 -8.47 -25.97
N GLY A 772 38.90 -8.16 -27.08
CA GLY A 772 39.55 -9.18 -27.94
C GLY A 772 38.65 -10.07 -28.81
N ALA A 773 37.38 -9.72 -29.08
CA ALA A 773 36.46 -10.59 -29.80
C ALA A 773 36.25 -10.17 -31.27
N GLY A 774 37.17 -10.57 -32.16
CA GLY A 774 36.95 -10.52 -33.61
C GLY A 774 38.09 -11.14 -34.42
N PRO A 775 37.84 -11.70 -35.64
CA PRO A 775 38.78 -12.54 -36.39
C PRO A 775 40.08 -11.86 -36.86
N SER A 776 40.29 -10.59 -36.52
CA SER A 776 41.52 -9.81 -36.76
C SER A 776 41.96 -8.95 -35.55
N GLY A 777 41.26 -8.96 -34.42
CA GLY A 777 41.54 -8.08 -33.26
C GLY A 777 41.41 -6.57 -33.52
N VAL A 778 40.95 -6.16 -34.71
CA VAL A 778 40.80 -4.76 -35.13
C VAL A 778 39.49 -4.58 -35.89
N SER A 779 38.58 -3.75 -35.37
CA SER A 779 37.36 -3.29 -36.03
C SER A 779 37.50 -1.80 -36.33
N PRO A 780 37.64 -1.38 -37.60
CA PRO A 780 37.99 0.00 -37.94
C PRO A 780 36.95 1.00 -37.42
N VAL A 781 37.42 2.22 -37.11
CA VAL A 781 36.53 3.34 -36.83
C VAL A 781 36.42 4.20 -38.09
N ASN A 782 35.22 4.39 -38.63
CA ASN A 782 35.02 5.16 -39.86
C ASN A 782 34.30 6.48 -39.57
N ASP A 783 34.70 7.55 -40.26
CA ASP A 783 34.05 8.87 -40.20
C ASP A 783 33.93 9.41 -38.78
N VAL A 784 35.08 9.74 -38.17
CA VAL A 784 35.14 10.24 -36.79
C VAL A 784 35.34 11.74 -36.75
N VAL A 785 34.60 12.42 -35.88
CA VAL A 785 34.76 13.84 -35.57
C VAL A 785 35.22 14.02 -34.13
N VAL A 786 36.38 14.65 -33.90
CA VAL A 786 36.93 14.95 -32.57
C VAL A 786 37.19 16.46 -32.46
N VAL A 787 36.28 17.22 -31.84
CA VAL A 787 36.30 18.70 -31.92
C VAL A 787 35.99 19.37 -30.59
N GLY A 788 36.59 20.54 -30.34
CA GLY A 788 36.23 21.38 -29.19
C GLY A 788 36.57 20.80 -27.81
N ASN A 789 37.29 19.68 -27.73
CA ASN A 789 37.58 19.03 -26.45
C ASN A 789 38.69 19.76 -25.71
N SER A 790 38.56 19.84 -24.38
CA SER A 790 39.59 20.36 -23.48
C SER A 790 40.20 19.21 -22.70
N VAL A 791 41.45 18.87 -22.98
CA VAL A 791 42.16 17.71 -22.41
C VAL A 791 43.41 18.19 -21.67
N SER A 792 43.43 18.03 -20.34
CA SER A 792 44.54 18.49 -19.48
C SER A 792 44.83 17.55 -18.31
N GLY A 793 46.07 17.45 -17.82
CA GLY A 793 46.47 16.48 -16.79
C GLY A 793 47.62 15.55 -17.21
N SER A 794 47.94 14.58 -16.35
CA SER A 794 49.07 13.64 -16.50
C SER A 794 48.77 12.48 -17.45
N TYR A 795 48.62 12.74 -18.76
CA TYR A 795 48.45 11.70 -19.78
C TYR A 795 49.77 11.36 -20.48
N THR A 796 49.89 10.15 -20.99
CA THR A 796 50.92 9.82 -21.99
C THR A 796 50.65 10.59 -23.30
N VAL A 797 49.40 10.61 -23.76
CA VAL A 797 48.95 11.40 -24.92
C VAL A 797 47.56 11.97 -24.65
N GLY A 798 47.34 13.24 -24.97
CA GLY A 798 46.06 13.91 -24.73
C GLY A 798 44.96 13.36 -25.63
N ILE A 799 45.15 13.47 -26.95
CA ILE A 799 44.24 12.90 -27.95
C ILE A 799 45.04 12.01 -28.88
N SER A 800 44.60 10.76 -29.04
CA SER A 800 45.24 9.79 -29.92
C SER A 800 44.22 9.18 -30.88
N ILE A 801 44.43 9.37 -32.18
CA ILE A 801 43.63 8.76 -33.25
C ILE A 801 44.53 7.73 -33.96
N ALA A 802 44.18 6.45 -33.83
CA ALA A 802 45.00 5.34 -34.32
C ALA A 802 44.90 5.15 -35.85
N SER A 803 45.87 4.45 -36.42
CA SER A 803 45.91 4.09 -37.84
C SER A 803 44.75 3.21 -38.31
N SER A 804 44.07 2.53 -37.40
CA SER A 804 42.82 1.80 -37.65
C SER A 804 41.59 2.70 -37.77
N THR A 805 41.77 4.01 -37.89
CA THR A 805 40.70 5.00 -38.09
C THR A 805 40.73 5.53 -39.53
N ASN A 806 39.57 5.57 -40.16
CA ASN A 806 39.37 6.09 -41.51
C ASN A 806 38.55 7.38 -41.47
N TYR A 807 38.94 8.36 -42.31
CA TYR A 807 38.22 9.62 -42.49
C TYR A 807 38.02 10.42 -41.19
N SER A 808 39.12 10.73 -40.50
CA SER A 808 39.07 11.53 -39.28
C SER A 808 38.96 13.03 -39.58
N ARG A 809 38.21 13.75 -38.74
CA ARG A 809 38.14 15.22 -38.70
C ARG A 809 38.38 15.67 -37.27
N ARG A 810 39.39 16.51 -37.06
CA ARG A 810 39.67 17.12 -35.76
C ARG A 810 40.00 18.60 -35.91
N TYR A 811 39.50 19.42 -34.99
CA TYR A 811 39.83 20.84 -34.91
C TYR A 811 39.34 21.45 -33.59
N GLY A 812 40.01 22.51 -33.14
CA GLY A 812 39.61 23.30 -31.99
C GLY A 812 39.77 22.56 -30.66
N ASN A 813 40.62 21.53 -30.59
CA ASN A 813 40.91 20.83 -29.35
C ASN A 813 42.04 21.56 -28.58
N ASP A 814 41.85 21.73 -27.27
CA ASP A 814 42.82 22.30 -26.35
C ASP A 814 43.52 21.19 -25.56
N CYS A 815 44.80 20.96 -25.90
CA CYS A 815 45.65 19.96 -25.28
C CYS A 815 46.91 20.58 -24.68
N ARG A 816 46.90 21.83 -24.22
CA ARG A 816 48.12 22.59 -23.84
C ARG A 816 49.07 21.91 -22.83
N SER A 817 48.61 20.95 -22.03
CA SER A 817 49.46 20.16 -21.12
C SER A 817 49.78 18.74 -21.61
N SER A 818 49.51 18.42 -22.88
CA SER A 818 49.66 17.08 -23.48
C SER A 818 49.88 17.19 -25.00
N THR A 819 49.87 16.06 -25.72
CA THR A 819 50.06 15.99 -27.18
C THR A 819 48.80 15.52 -27.90
N ILE A 820 48.70 15.87 -29.18
CA ILE A 820 47.73 15.29 -30.11
C ILE A 820 48.51 14.45 -31.13
N GLU A 821 48.14 13.17 -31.25
CA GLU A 821 48.66 12.23 -32.24
C GLU A 821 47.55 11.75 -33.16
N ASP A 822 47.76 11.84 -34.47
CA ASP A 822 46.80 11.39 -35.47
C ASP A 822 47.50 10.58 -36.55
N TRP A 823 47.21 9.28 -36.56
CA TRP A 823 47.79 8.27 -37.44
C TRP A 823 46.78 7.73 -38.46
N SER A 824 45.58 8.31 -38.53
CA SER A 824 44.48 7.82 -39.37
C SER A 824 44.85 7.66 -40.85
N GLU A 825 44.19 6.75 -41.56
CA GLU A 825 44.52 6.46 -42.97
C GLU A 825 44.21 7.63 -43.91
N THR A 826 43.12 8.34 -43.65
CA THR A 826 42.72 9.53 -44.40
C THR A 826 42.35 10.64 -43.43
N ILE A 827 43.19 11.67 -43.37
CA ILE A 827 43.01 12.85 -42.54
C ILE A 827 42.29 13.93 -43.37
N ARG A 828 41.21 14.51 -42.83
CA ARG A 828 40.55 15.69 -43.42
C ARG A 828 40.68 16.94 -42.54
N SER A 829 41.74 17.06 -41.72
CA SER A 829 41.85 18.04 -40.61
C SER A 829 42.98 19.11 -40.72
N ASN A 830 42.79 20.20 -39.95
CA ASN A 830 43.66 21.33 -39.51
C ASN A 830 43.61 22.70 -40.25
N PRO A 831 43.42 23.85 -39.52
CA PRO A 831 44.56 24.59 -38.94
C PRO A 831 44.29 25.30 -37.56
N LYS A 832 43.66 24.67 -36.55
CA LYS A 832 43.37 25.34 -35.24
C LYS A 832 43.58 24.51 -33.95
N ASP A 833 44.28 23.37 -34.01
CA ASP A 833 44.61 22.60 -32.79
C ASP A 833 45.90 23.11 -32.11
N THR A 834 45.98 23.07 -30.78
CA THR A 834 47.23 23.37 -30.05
C THR A 834 48.11 22.11 -29.94
N ASN A 835 49.41 22.21 -30.24
CA ASN A 835 50.42 21.14 -30.08
C ASN A 835 50.16 19.83 -30.87
N SER A 836 49.93 19.92 -32.19
CA SER A 836 49.71 18.75 -33.04
C SER A 836 51.02 18.15 -33.59
N VAL A 837 51.20 16.83 -33.46
CA VAL A 837 52.18 16.04 -34.24
C VAL A 837 51.40 15.27 -35.31
N VAL A 838 51.69 15.54 -36.59
CA VAL A 838 51.11 14.81 -37.73
C VAL A 838 52.16 13.86 -38.25
N GLY A 839 51.92 12.55 -38.17
CA GLY A 839 52.86 11.51 -38.62
C GLY A 839 52.36 10.79 -39.86
N LYS A 840 52.90 11.16 -41.03
CA LYS A 840 53.04 10.32 -42.24
C LYS A 840 53.85 11.14 -43.27
N ASP A 841 55.15 10.88 -43.31
CA ASP A 841 55.97 11.01 -44.53
C ASP A 841 56.01 9.64 -45.22
#